data_AF-A0AAD6RJH6-F1
#
_entry.id   AF-A0AAD6RJH6-F1
#
_cell.length_a   1.000
_cell.length_b   1.000
_cell.length_c   1.000
_cell.angle_alpha   90.00
_cell.angle_beta   90.00
_cell.angle_gamma   90.00
#
_symmetry.space_group_name_H-M   'P 1'
#
loop_
_entity.id
_entity.type
_entity.pdbx_description
1 polymer ?
#
loop_
_entity_poly.entity_id
_entity_poly.type
_entity_poly.pdbx_seq_one_letter_code
_entity_poly.pdbx_strand_id
1 'polypeptide(L)'
;MATISKLSNPSPAASLPARSSSSSLPRVFLGFNTKTSFSKVASSSSRLSLTNTQPWRTSFVCSQSSGNGSPIKRTTLHDLYEREGQSPWYDNLCRPVTDLIPLIESGVRGVTSNPAIFQKAISSSNAYNDQFRELVQAGKDIETAYWELVVKDIQDACKLFEPIYDQTDGGDGYVSVEVSPRLADDTQGTVEAAKWLHKVVDRPNVYIKIPATAPCIPSIKEVISLGISVNVTLIFSLTRYEAVIDAYLDGLEASGLSDLSRVTSVASFFVSRVDTLIDKMLEKIGTPEALDLRGKAAVAQAGLAYKLYQKKFSGPRWEALVKKGAKKQRLLWASTSVKNPAYPDTLYVAPLIGPDTVSTMPDQALQAFVDHGSVARTIDSNVSEAEGIYNALEKLGIDWGYVGDQLEVEGVDSFKKSFDSLLDTLQEKANSLKLRCRRPIATLTSHHPDVCIKKCAGVIERRQVIMLSVGLLAGAALQHSSSNKDAAAMAAEFTDMPALRGKDYGKTKMRYPDYTETESGLQYKDLRAGNGPLPKMGETVVVDWDGYTIGYYGRIFEARNKTKGGSFEGDDKDFFKFRLGSRQVIPAFEEAVSGMAPGGIRRCCFCFSQGYSLCYYASQRCRIIVPPELGYPENDYNKSGPRPTTFSGQRALDFVLRNQGLIDKTLLFDIELLKVIPG
;
A
#
# COMPACT_ATOMS: atom_id res chain seq x y z
N MET A 1 -19.29 -17.12 -56.38
CA MET A 1 -20.38 -17.84 -57.06
C MET A 1 -20.94 -18.84 -56.05
N ALA A 2 -22.05 -18.50 -55.39
CA ALA A 2 -23.38 -19.13 -55.55
C ALA A 2 -23.44 -20.51 -54.85
N THR A 3 -24.32 -20.86 -53.90
CA THR A 3 -25.70 -20.39 -53.64
C THR A 3 -26.15 -20.78 -52.22
N ILE A 4 -27.13 -20.01 -51.73
CA ILE A 4 -27.89 -20.05 -50.47
C ILE A 4 -28.78 -21.31 -50.32
N SER A 5 -29.01 -21.77 -49.09
CA SER A 5 -30.34 -22.28 -48.66
C SER A 5 -30.57 -22.10 -47.15
N LYS A 6 -31.75 -21.55 -46.82
CA LYS A 6 -32.31 -21.26 -45.48
C LYS A 6 -33.34 -22.35 -45.09
N LEU A 7 -33.78 -22.28 -43.83
CA LEU A 7 -34.95 -22.90 -43.14
C LEU A 7 -34.58 -24.13 -42.29
N SER A 8 -35.09 -24.39 -41.08
CA SER A 8 -35.92 -23.69 -40.08
C SER A 8 -36.05 -24.65 -38.87
N ASN A 9 -36.22 -24.13 -37.64
CA ASN A 9 -36.54 -24.88 -36.41
C ASN A 9 -37.78 -25.80 -36.56
N PRO A 10 -37.90 -26.85 -35.72
CA PRO A 10 -38.86 -26.75 -34.62
C PRO A 10 -38.44 -27.47 -33.30
N SER A 11 -38.86 -26.90 -32.17
CA SER A 11 -39.15 -27.66 -30.93
C SER A 11 -40.60 -28.17 -30.97
N PRO A 12 -40.94 -29.24 -30.22
CA PRO A 12 -41.86 -29.03 -29.10
C PRO A 12 -41.62 -29.94 -27.87
N ALA A 13 -42.37 -29.61 -26.81
CA ALA A 13 -42.33 -30.05 -25.42
C ALA A 13 -42.92 -31.45 -25.11
N ALA A 14 -42.57 -31.99 -23.92
CA ALA A 14 -43.43 -32.71 -22.96
C ALA A 14 -42.54 -33.27 -21.81
N SER A 15 -42.50 -32.72 -20.60
CA SER A 15 -43.42 -32.84 -19.45
C SER A 15 -43.34 -34.17 -18.66
N LEU A 16 -43.15 -33.98 -17.34
CA LEU A 16 -42.99 -34.89 -16.18
C LEU A 16 -44.03 -36.03 -16.04
N PRO A 17 -43.83 -36.94 -15.07
CA PRO A 17 -44.67 -36.82 -13.87
C PRO A 17 -43.92 -36.92 -12.53
N ALA A 18 -44.57 -36.33 -11.53
CA ALA A 18 -44.15 -36.20 -10.13
C ALA A 18 -44.71 -37.31 -9.21
N ARG A 19 -44.05 -37.54 -8.07
CA ARG A 19 -44.60 -37.82 -6.71
C ARG A 19 -43.43 -38.05 -5.73
N SER A 20 -43.13 -37.10 -4.84
CA SER A 20 -43.61 -36.94 -3.45
C SER A 20 -43.14 -38.03 -2.47
N SER A 21 -42.24 -37.67 -1.51
CA SER A 21 -42.52 -37.60 -0.06
C SER A 21 -41.28 -37.83 0.84
N SER A 22 -41.09 -36.93 1.81
CA SER A 22 -40.60 -37.15 3.22
C SER A 22 -39.26 -37.87 3.45
N SER A 23 -38.19 -37.22 3.92
CA SER A 23 -37.89 -36.78 5.30
C SER A 23 -36.88 -37.69 6.02
N SER A 24 -36.03 -37.04 6.81
CA SER A 24 -35.23 -37.53 7.96
C SER A 24 -33.94 -38.34 7.76
N LEU A 25 -32.89 -37.79 8.36
CA LEU A 25 -31.52 -38.25 8.65
C LEU A 25 -31.41 -39.66 9.25
N PRO A 26 -30.20 -40.26 9.23
CA PRO A 26 -29.77 -41.14 10.31
C PRO A 26 -28.51 -40.62 11.02
N ARG A 27 -28.63 -40.48 12.35
CA ARG A 27 -27.53 -40.50 13.33
C ARG A 27 -27.10 -41.95 13.53
N VAL A 28 -25.79 -42.21 13.55
CA VAL A 28 -25.22 -43.48 14.00
C VAL A 28 -24.63 -43.30 15.40
N PHE A 29 -25.19 -44.02 16.37
CA PHE A 29 -24.62 -44.27 17.70
C PHE A 29 -24.18 -45.74 17.74
N LEU A 30 -22.94 -45.99 18.16
CA LEU A 30 -22.44 -47.34 18.49
C LEU A 30 -22.30 -47.45 20.02
N GLY A 31 -23.09 -48.35 20.60
CA GLY A 31 -23.09 -48.67 22.02
C GLY A 31 -22.12 -49.79 22.38
N PHE A 32 -21.59 -49.69 23.60
CA PHE A 32 -20.78 -50.69 24.29
C PHE A 32 -21.58 -51.94 24.66
N ASN A 33 -20.91 -53.10 24.65
CA ASN A 33 -21.40 -54.28 25.36
C ASN A 33 -20.23 -54.94 26.11
N THR A 34 -20.43 -55.10 27.42
CA THR A 34 -19.53 -55.73 28.39
C THR A 34 -19.92 -57.19 28.60
N LYS A 35 -18.95 -58.10 28.72
CA LYS A 35 -19.10 -59.34 29.50
C LYS A 35 -17.77 -59.75 30.15
N THR A 36 -17.90 -60.07 31.42
CA THR A 36 -16.92 -60.50 32.42
C THR A 36 -16.76 -62.03 32.43
N SER A 37 -15.58 -62.53 32.83
CA SER A 37 -15.48 -63.68 33.75
C SER A 37 -14.08 -63.78 34.40
N PHE A 38 -14.08 -64.23 35.64
CA PHE A 38 -13.00 -64.31 36.64
C PHE A 38 -12.24 -65.64 36.61
N SER A 39 -10.98 -65.66 37.04
CA SER A 39 -10.46 -66.61 38.04
C SER A 39 -9.10 -66.17 38.63
N LYS A 40 -8.92 -66.40 39.94
CA LYS A 40 -7.75 -66.11 40.78
C LYS A 40 -6.84 -67.34 40.86
N VAL A 41 -5.53 -67.16 41.09
CA VAL A 41 -4.75 -67.61 42.29
C VAL A 41 -3.28 -67.18 42.13
N ALA A 42 -2.66 -66.84 43.26
CA ALA A 42 -1.37 -66.18 43.43
C ALA A 42 -0.19 -67.16 43.61
N SER A 43 1.03 -66.73 43.22
CA SER A 43 2.26 -66.87 44.02
C SER A 43 3.48 -66.21 43.33
N SER A 44 4.05 -65.21 44.02
CA SER A 44 5.48 -64.98 44.27
C SER A 44 6.53 -65.24 43.17
N SER A 45 7.21 -64.16 42.72
CA SER A 45 8.66 -63.95 42.83
C SER A 45 9.25 -63.12 41.67
N SER A 46 9.52 -61.85 41.98
CA SER A 46 10.70 -61.05 41.61
C SER A 46 11.36 -61.27 40.24
N ARG A 47 11.20 -60.29 39.32
CA ARG A 47 12.31 -59.53 38.71
C ARG A 47 11.79 -58.31 37.95
N LEU A 48 12.45 -57.19 38.22
CA LEU A 48 12.20 -55.85 37.68
C LEU A 48 12.52 -55.77 36.18
N SER A 49 11.52 -55.38 35.39
CA SER A 49 11.71 -54.64 34.13
C SER A 49 10.54 -53.66 33.99
N LEU A 50 10.70 -52.43 34.51
CA LEU A 50 9.73 -51.36 34.34
C LEU A 50 9.94 -50.72 32.96
N THR A 51 9.24 -51.27 31.96
CA THR A 51 8.76 -50.53 30.80
C THR A 51 7.75 -49.50 31.30
N ASN A 52 8.14 -48.23 31.40
CA ASN A 52 7.21 -47.16 31.76
C ASN A 52 6.46 -46.69 30.51
N THR A 53 5.41 -47.42 30.15
CA THR A 53 4.32 -46.90 29.33
C THR A 53 3.45 -46.02 30.22
N GLN A 54 3.65 -44.70 30.19
CA GLN A 54 2.65 -43.76 30.71
C GLN A 54 1.71 -43.29 29.60
N PRO A 55 0.42 -43.17 29.90
CA PRO A 55 -0.62 -42.90 28.91
C PRO A 55 -0.64 -41.43 28.52
N TRP A 56 -0.97 -41.17 27.26
CA TRP A 56 -1.36 -39.85 26.76
C TRP A 56 -2.42 -39.23 27.68
N ARG A 57 -1.97 -38.33 28.56
CA ARG A 57 -2.83 -37.32 29.16
C ARG A 57 -3.03 -36.25 28.09
N THR A 58 -4.16 -36.34 27.39
CA THR A 58 -4.74 -35.19 26.71
C THR A 58 -5.09 -34.14 27.78
N SER A 59 -4.16 -33.23 28.03
CA SER A 59 -4.42 -32.03 28.80
C SER A 59 -5.29 -31.11 27.94
N PHE A 60 -6.60 -31.33 27.96
CA PHE A 60 -7.54 -30.28 27.60
C PHE A 60 -7.38 -29.19 28.66
N VAL A 61 -6.62 -28.15 28.32
CA VAL A 61 -6.65 -26.89 29.06
C VAL A 61 -8.01 -26.29 28.78
N CYS A 62 -8.96 -26.58 29.67
CA CYS A 62 -10.20 -25.85 29.76
C CYS A 62 -9.83 -24.42 30.14
N SER A 63 -9.79 -23.51 29.16
CA SER A 63 -9.69 -22.09 29.46
C SER A 63 -10.87 -21.73 30.34
N GLN A 64 -10.58 -21.23 31.54
CA GLN A 64 -11.60 -20.60 32.35
C GLN A 64 -12.10 -19.38 31.58
N SER A 65 -13.33 -19.47 31.07
CA SER A 65 -14.05 -18.33 30.52
C SER A 65 -14.45 -17.42 31.69
N SER A 66 -13.51 -16.55 32.09
CA SER A 66 -13.79 -15.41 32.96
C SER A 66 -13.59 -14.15 32.13
N GLY A 67 -14.70 -13.62 31.62
CA GLY A 67 -14.76 -12.32 30.95
C GLY A 67 -15.82 -12.29 29.86
N ASN A 68 -16.76 -11.34 29.96
CA ASN A 68 -17.69 -10.93 28.92
C ASN A 68 -16.93 -10.44 27.67
N GLY A 69 -16.36 -11.35 26.89
CA GLY A 69 -15.75 -11.06 25.61
C GLY A 69 -16.84 -10.98 24.55
N SER A 70 -17.08 -9.78 24.01
CA SER A 70 -17.76 -9.64 22.72
C SER A 70 -17.10 -10.60 21.71
N PRO A 71 -17.86 -11.37 20.92
CA PRO A 71 -17.27 -12.29 19.96
C PRO A 71 -16.39 -11.50 18.98
N ILE A 72 -15.10 -11.87 18.89
CA ILE A 72 -14.19 -11.31 17.89
C ILE A 72 -14.84 -11.53 16.53
N LYS A 73 -15.08 -10.43 15.80
CA LYS A 73 -15.72 -10.47 14.49
C LYS A 73 -14.72 -11.07 13.50
N ARG A 74 -14.80 -12.40 13.34
CA ARG A 74 -13.99 -13.16 12.38
C ARG A 74 -14.13 -12.57 10.97
N THR A 75 -13.02 -12.52 10.25
CA THR A 75 -12.91 -11.95 8.89
C THR A 75 -12.38 -13.01 7.91
N THR A 76 -12.38 -12.70 6.60
CA THR A 76 -11.75 -13.54 5.58
C THR A 76 -10.25 -13.73 5.79
N LEU A 77 -9.56 -12.83 6.50
CA LEU A 77 -8.13 -12.96 6.83
C LEU A 77 -7.85 -14.11 7.80
N HIS A 78 -8.76 -14.33 8.76
CA HIS A 78 -8.68 -15.49 9.65
C HIS A 78 -8.82 -16.80 8.87
N ASP A 79 -9.78 -16.85 7.95
CA ASP A 79 -10.00 -18.00 7.10
C ASP A 79 -8.82 -18.25 6.14
N LEU A 80 -8.22 -17.18 5.60
CA LEU A 80 -7.02 -17.27 4.75
C LEU A 80 -5.87 -17.98 5.47
N TYR A 81 -5.64 -17.65 6.74
CA TYR A 81 -4.61 -18.31 7.54
C TYR A 81 -5.03 -19.71 8.00
N GLU A 82 -6.16 -19.83 8.67
CA GLU A 82 -6.55 -21.07 9.36
C GLU A 82 -6.94 -22.20 8.39
N ARG A 83 -7.51 -21.86 7.21
CA ARG A 83 -8.00 -22.86 6.26
C ARG A 83 -6.98 -23.14 5.15
N GLU A 84 -6.27 -22.12 4.70
CA GLU A 84 -5.40 -22.22 3.52
C GLU A 84 -3.91 -22.13 3.86
N GLY A 85 -3.55 -21.78 5.09
CA GLY A 85 -2.15 -21.68 5.54
C GLY A 85 -1.38 -20.51 4.93
N GLN A 86 -2.08 -19.48 4.43
CA GLN A 86 -1.47 -18.25 3.92
C GLN A 86 -1.57 -17.14 4.97
N SER A 87 -0.45 -16.56 5.39
CA SER A 87 -0.44 -15.50 6.40
C SER A 87 -0.74 -14.13 5.76
N PRO A 88 -1.79 -13.42 6.20
CA PRO A 88 -2.06 -12.05 5.76
C PRO A 88 -1.17 -11.05 6.49
N TRP A 89 -0.38 -10.29 5.75
CA TRP A 89 0.48 -9.24 6.29
C TRP A 89 0.03 -7.88 5.75
N TYR A 90 0.34 -6.83 6.51
CA TYR A 90 0.03 -5.46 6.14
C TYR A 90 1.26 -4.76 5.55
N ASP A 91 1.10 -4.11 4.39
CA ASP A 91 2.20 -3.45 3.67
C ASP A 91 2.27 -1.95 3.93
N ASN A 92 2.29 -1.56 5.21
CA ASN A 92 2.45 -0.18 5.63
C ASN A 92 2.84 -0.14 7.12
N LEU A 93 3.58 0.88 7.53
CA LEU A 93 3.89 1.15 8.93
C LEU A 93 3.97 2.65 9.15
N CYS A 94 3.16 3.15 10.07
CA CYS A 94 3.12 4.55 10.42
C CYS A 94 2.88 4.74 11.92
N ARG A 95 3.24 5.93 12.41
CA ARG A 95 2.94 6.37 13.77
C ARG A 95 1.59 7.12 13.82
N PRO A 96 0.71 6.82 14.80
CA PRO A 96 0.93 5.92 15.94
C PRO A 96 0.84 4.43 15.56
N VAL A 97 1.81 3.65 16.00
CA VAL A 97 1.93 2.21 15.68
C VAL A 97 0.73 1.40 16.21
N THR A 98 0.00 1.94 17.20
CA THR A 98 -1.25 1.37 17.71
C THR A 98 -2.36 1.27 16.68
N ASP A 99 -2.27 1.98 15.56
CA ASP A 99 -3.22 1.85 14.44
C ASP A 99 -3.17 0.45 13.79
N LEU A 100 -2.15 -0.36 14.11
CA LEU A 100 -2.09 -1.77 13.74
C LEU A 100 -3.02 -2.67 14.58
N ILE A 101 -3.44 -2.25 15.78
CA ILE A 101 -4.23 -3.09 16.69
C ILE A 101 -5.53 -3.59 16.02
N PRO A 102 -6.36 -2.73 15.40
CA PRO A 102 -7.57 -3.20 14.72
C PRO A 102 -7.27 -4.15 13.56
N LEU A 103 -6.13 -3.98 12.87
CA LEU A 103 -5.72 -4.86 11.79
C LEU A 103 -5.30 -6.24 12.32
N ILE A 104 -4.56 -6.27 13.43
CA ILE A 104 -4.18 -7.50 14.13
C ILE A 104 -5.43 -8.25 14.60
N GLU A 105 -6.37 -7.56 15.24
CA GLU A 105 -7.66 -8.12 15.67
C GLU A 105 -8.50 -8.61 14.48
N SER A 106 -8.33 -7.99 13.31
CA SER A 106 -8.97 -8.42 12.06
C SER A 106 -8.28 -9.63 11.41
N GLY A 107 -7.14 -10.09 11.92
CA GLY A 107 -6.45 -11.30 11.46
C GLY A 107 -5.09 -11.05 10.79
N VAL A 108 -4.59 -9.82 10.70
CA VAL A 108 -3.23 -9.52 10.20
C VAL A 108 -2.18 -10.12 11.14
N ARG A 109 -1.16 -10.75 10.58
CA ARG A 109 -0.16 -11.56 11.32
C ARG A 109 1.28 -11.09 11.17
N GLY A 110 1.51 -9.99 10.46
CA GLY A 110 2.82 -9.38 10.29
C GLY A 110 2.73 -8.08 9.51
N VAL A 111 3.84 -7.35 9.42
CA VAL A 111 3.89 -6.06 8.74
C VAL A 111 5.21 -5.86 8.00
N THR A 112 5.13 -5.26 6.81
CA THR A 112 6.30 -4.80 6.05
C THR A 112 6.39 -3.29 6.02
N SER A 113 7.63 -2.78 6.06
CA SER A 113 7.93 -1.38 5.77
C SER A 113 8.92 -1.29 4.60
N ASN A 114 9.07 -0.09 4.07
CA ASN A 114 10.10 0.30 3.11
C ASN A 114 10.35 1.82 3.22
N PRO A 115 11.41 2.35 2.61
CA PRO A 115 11.72 3.78 2.68
C PRO A 115 10.60 4.71 2.19
N ALA A 116 9.85 4.34 1.14
CA ALA A 116 8.75 5.14 0.62
C ALA A 116 7.55 5.21 1.61
N ILE A 117 7.29 4.12 2.34
CA ILE A 117 6.30 4.06 3.42
C ILE A 117 6.66 5.08 4.51
N PHE A 118 7.91 5.06 4.99
CA PHE A 118 8.38 6.01 6.01
C PHE A 118 8.43 7.45 5.48
N GLN A 119 8.81 7.65 4.22
CA GLN A 119 8.73 8.96 3.56
C GLN A 119 7.36 9.57 3.71
N LYS A 120 6.35 8.83 3.29
CA LYS A 120 4.96 9.26 3.37
C LYS A 120 4.54 9.49 4.82
N ALA A 121 4.79 8.53 5.70
CA ALA A 121 4.36 8.62 7.08
C ALA A 121 4.97 9.84 7.82
N ILE A 122 6.27 10.09 7.65
CA ILE A 122 6.99 11.16 8.35
C ILE A 122 6.65 12.55 7.76
N SER A 123 6.42 12.63 6.46
CA SER A 123 6.08 13.89 5.78
C SER A 123 4.62 14.30 5.98
N SER A 124 3.69 13.34 6.02
CA SER A 124 2.25 13.62 6.11
C SER A 124 1.69 13.65 7.54
N SER A 125 2.46 13.24 8.54
CA SER A 125 2.01 13.14 9.93
C SER A 125 2.78 14.05 10.88
N ASN A 126 2.05 14.63 11.84
CA ASN A 126 2.64 15.36 12.96
C ASN A 126 3.14 14.44 14.08
N ALA A 127 2.83 13.14 14.05
CA ALA A 127 3.17 12.18 15.10
C ALA A 127 4.68 12.00 15.31
N TYR A 128 5.49 12.38 14.31
CA TYR A 128 6.95 12.32 14.37
C TYR A 128 7.60 13.60 14.89
N ASN A 129 6.84 14.70 14.99
CA ASN A 129 7.41 16.04 15.17
C ASN A 129 8.17 16.21 16.48
N ASP A 130 7.71 15.61 17.57
CA ASP A 130 8.29 15.82 18.89
C ASP A 130 9.63 15.10 19.02
N GLN A 131 9.67 13.79 18.76
CA GLN A 131 10.93 13.03 18.71
C GLN A 131 11.90 13.63 17.68
N PHE A 132 11.42 13.99 16.48
CA PHE A 132 12.29 14.59 15.47
C PHE A 132 12.88 15.92 15.92
N ARG A 133 12.12 16.76 16.64
CA ARG A 133 12.61 18.01 17.20
C ARG A 133 13.69 17.77 18.25
N GLU A 134 13.51 16.80 19.14
CA GLU A 134 14.50 16.43 20.15
C GLU A 134 15.81 15.97 19.50
N LEU A 135 15.74 15.11 18.47
CA LEU A 135 16.91 14.63 17.73
C LEU A 135 17.66 15.76 17.04
N VAL A 136 16.94 16.69 16.40
CA VAL A 136 17.53 17.86 15.75
C VAL A 136 18.16 18.81 16.78
N GLN A 137 17.55 18.99 17.95
CA GLN A 137 18.09 19.82 19.05
C GLN A 137 19.33 19.19 19.69
N ALA A 138 19.39 17.86 19.75
CA ALA A 138 20.57 17.10 20.19
C ALA A 138 21.73 17.12 19.17
N GLY A 139 21.56 17.79 18.02
CA GLY A 139 22.60 17.96 17.01
C GLY A 139 22.83 16.73 16.12
N LYS A 140 21.90 15.77 16.11
CA LYS A 140 21.97 14.61 15.20
C LYS A 140 21.87 15.07 13.74
N ASP A 141 22.59 14.40 12.86
CA ASP A 141 22.39 14.53 11.42
C ASP A 141 21.05 13.90 11.01
N ILE A 142 20.59 14.20 9.79
CA ILE A 142 19.26 13.82 9.32
C ILE A 142 19.11 12.31 9.15
N GLU A 143 20.15 11.63 8.68
CA GLU A 143 20.09 10.19 8.46
C GLU A 143 20.08 9.44 9.79
N THR A 144 20.91 9.85 10.76
CA THR A 144 20.83 9.32 12.13
C THR A 144 19.46 9.58 12.75
N ALA A 145 18.91 10.79 12.60
CA ALA A 145 17.58 11.10 13.12
C ALA A 145 16.48 10.25 12.47
N TYR A 146 16.55 10.02 11.15
CA TYR A 146 15.66 9.12 10.44
C TYR A 146 15.70 7.70 11.03
N TRP A 147 16.90 7.15 11.19
CA TRP A 147 17.06 5.81 11.72
C TRP A 147 16.55 5.67 13.15
N GLU A 148 16.74 6.66 14.02
CA GLU A 148 16.19 6.64 15.37
C GLU A 148 14.64 6.69 15.39
N LEU A 149 14.02 7.37 14.43
CA LEU A 149 12.55 7.33 14.26
C LEU A 149 12.08 5.94 13.81
N VAL A 150 12.73 5.38 12.78
CA VAL A 150 12.37 4.07 12.20
C VAL A 150 12.56 2.95 13.21
N VAL A 151 13.72 2.87 13.87
CA VAL A 151 14.00 1.82 14.86
C VAL A 151 12.95 1.84 15.97
N LYS A 152 12.53 3.04 16.42
CA LYS A 152 11.49 3.15 17.45
C LYS A 152 10.15 2.57 16.98
N ASP A 153 9.72 2.89 15.76
CA ASP A 153 8.46 2.37 15.22
C ASP A 153 8.51 0.85 15.00
N ILE A 154 9.64 0.34 14.54
CA ILE A 154 9.86 -1.10 14.37
C ILE A 154 9.84 -1.82 15.72
N GLN A 155 10.49 -1.29 16.75
CA GLN A 155 10.45 -1.85 18.10
C GLN A 155 9.03 -1.89 18.68
N ASP A 156 8.27 -0.81 18.49
CA ASP A 156 6.87 -0.72 18.95
C ASP A 156 5.98 -1.71 18.19
N ALA A 157 6.18 -1.85 16.87
CA ALA A 157 5.43 -2.79 16.06
C ALA A 157 5.78 -4.23 16.45
N CYS A 158 7.06 -4.55 16.66
CA CYS A 158 7.51 -5.86 17.12
C CYS A 158 6.82 -6.23 18.43
N LYS A 159 6.68 -5.29 19.36
CA LYS A 159 5.98 -5.50 20.63
C LYS A 159 4.48 -5.81 20.43
N LEU A 160 3.81 -5.18 19.47
CA LEU A 160 2.40 -5.49 19.18
C LEU A 160 2.22 -6.89 18.58
N PHE A 161 3.18 -7.36 17.78
CA PHE A 161 3.13 -8.67 17.14
C PHE A 161 3.75 -9.82 17.95
N GLU A 162 4.44 -9.54 19.05
CA GLU A 162 5.07 -10.51 19.95
C GLU A 162 4.12 -11.64 20.40
N PRO A 163 2.85 -11.38 20.78
CA PRO A 163 1.93 -12.46 21.13
C PRO A 163 1.68 -13.46 20.00
N ILE A 164 1.64 -13.00 18.74
CA ILE A 164 1.48 -13.89 17.58
C ILE A 164 2.76 -14.68 17.33
N TYR A 165 3.91 -14.03 17.49
CA TYR A 165 5.21 -14.68 17.38
C TYR A 165 5.34 -15.83 18.38
N ASP A 166 5.02 -15.60 19.65
CA ASP A 166 5.09 -16.62 20.69
C ASP A 166 4.08 -17.76 20.46
N GLN A 167 2.82 -17.43 20.14
CA GLN A 167 1.77 -18.43 19.89
C GLN A 167 2.05 -19.34 18.70
N THR A 168 2.80 -18.85 17.71
CA THR A 168 3.15 -19.60 16.50
C THR A 168 4.55 -20.20 16.55
N ASP A 169 5.23 -20.11 17.70
CA ASP A 169 6.61 -20.53 17.87
C ASP A 169 7.56 -19.90 16.82
N GLY A 170 7.38 -18.62 16.51
CA GLY A 170 8.09 -17.92 15.43
C GLY A 170 7.64 -18.37 14.03
N GLY A 171 6.36 -18.68 13.85
CA GLY A 171 5.74 -18.94 12.56
C GLY A 171 5.24 -17.66 11.89
N ASP A 172 4.75 -16.70 12.68
CA ASP A 172 4.29 -15.37 12.26
C ASP A 172 4.67 -14.31 13.31
N GLY A 173 4.06 -13.13 13.27
CA GLY A 173 4.30 -12.05 14.22
C GLY A 173 5.52 -11.22 13.89
N TYR A 174 5.93 -11.19 12.62
CA TYR A 174 7.16 -10.51 12.20
C TYR A 174 6.93 -9.09 11.70
N VAL A 175 7.94 -8.25 11.89
CA VAL A 175 8.02 -6.87 11.40
C VAL A 175 9.26 -6.71 10.55
N SER A 176 9.13 -6.27 9.30
CA SER A 176 10.27 -6.08 8.40
C SER A 176 10.77 -4.63 8.37
N VAL A 177 12.09 -4.46 8.51
CA VAL A 177 12.80 -3.18 8.31
C VAL A 177 13.85 -3.34 7.22
N GLU A 178 13.86 -2.44 6.23
CA GLU A 178 14.77 -2.52 5.09
C GLU A 178 16.09 -1.81 5.37
N VAL A 179 17.20 -2.39 4.88
CA VAL A 179 18.49 -1.69 4.81
C VAL A 179 18.38 -0.47 3.88
N SER A 180 19.35 0.43 3.94
CA SER A 180 19.38 1.58 3.03
C SER A 180 19.39 1.12 1.56
N PRO A 181 18.50 1.63 0.68
CA PRO A 181 18.51 1.30 -0.75
C PRO A 181 19.81 1.66 -1.47
N ARG A 182 20.61 2.57 -0.89
CA ARG A 182 21.93 2.93 -1.42
C ARG A 182 22.92 1.77 -1.37
N LEU A 183 22.65 0.73 -0.56
CA LEU A 183 23.50 -0.45 -0.41
C LEU A 183 23.13 -1.60 -1.36
N ALA A 184 22.16 -1.41 -2.26
CA ALA A 184 21.69 -2.45 -3.18
C ALA A 184 22.78 -3.03 -4.11
N ASP A 185 23.92 -2.35 -4.23
CA ASP A 185 25.08 -2.78 -5.03
C ASP A 185 26.32 -3.05 -4.17
N ASP A 186 26.18 -3.06 -2.83
CA ASP A 186 27.26 -3.23 -1.86
C ASP A 186 26.98 -4.40 -0.91
N THR A 187 27.62 -5.54 -1.19
CA THR A 187 27.49 -6.75 -0.38
C THR A 187 27.90 -6.50 1.07
N GLN A 188 29.10 -5.95 1.32
CA GLN A 188 29.62 -5.84 2.67
C GLN A 188 28.89 -4.76 3.47
N GLY A 189 28.61 -3.62 2.83
CA GLY A 189 27.80 -2.57 3.43
C GLY A 189 26.41 -3.08 3.84
N THR A 190 25.78 -3.92 3.01
CA THR A 190 24.51 -4.57 3.33
C THR A 190 24.62 -5.48 4.55
N VAL A 191 25.68 -6.30 4.64
CA VAL A 191 25.91 -7.19 5.80
C VAL A 191 26.07 -6.38 7.08
N GLU A 192 26.91 -5.34 7.07
CA GLU A 192 27.15 -4.51 8.25
C GLU A 192 25.90 -3.72 8.66
N ALA A 193 25.14 -3.21 7.70
CA ALA A 193 23.85 -2.57 7.96
C ALA A 193 22.83 -3.56 8.57
N ALA A 194 22.79 -4.79 8.09
CA ALA A 194 21.91 -5.84 8.62
C ALA A 194 22.27 -6.22 10.06
N LYS A 195 23.56 -6.41 10.36
CA LYS A 195 24.06 -6.66 11.72
C LYS A 195 23.71 -5.50 12.65
N TRP A 196 23.92 -4.27 12.20
CA TRP A 196 23.62 -3.07 12.97
C TRP A 196 22.11 -2.95 13.25
N LEU A 197 21.26 -3.06 12.22
CA LEU A 197 19.80 -2.98 12.38
C LEU A 197 19.27 -4.05 13.33
N HIS A 198 19.71 -5.30 13.16
CA HIS A 198 19.29 -6.40 14.03
C HIS A 198 19.65 -6.11 15.50
N LYS A 199 20.88 -5.61 15.74
CA LYS A 199 21.36 -5.26 17.07
C LYS A 199 20.61 -4.08 17.70
N VAL A 200 20.32 -3.02 16.95
CA VAL A 200 19.66 -1.82 17.52
C VAL A 200 18.16 -2.00 17.69
N VAL A 201 17.51 -2.81 16.84
CA VAL A 201 16.10 -3.17 17.03
C VAL A 201 15.95 -4.09 18.23
N ASP A 202 16.82 -5.09 18.39
CA ASP A 202 16.87 -5.98 19.55
C ASP A 202 15.51 -6.65 19.86
N ARG A 203 14.91 -7.25 18.82
CA ARG A 203 13.64 -7.98 18.92
C ARG A 203 13.74 -9.30 18.15
N PRO A 204 13.25 -10.42 18.71
CA PRO A 204 13.36 -11.74 18.07
C PRO A 204 12.50 -11.88 16.80
N ASN A 205 11.47 -11.04 16.67
CA ASN A 205 10.52 -11.04 15.57
C ASN A 205 10.77 -9.94 14.53
N VAL A 206 12.00 -9.39 14.46
CA VAL A 206 12.40 -8.49 13.37
C VAL A 206 12.91 -9.30 12.18
N TYR A 207 12.45 -8.93 10.97
CA TYR A 207 13.11 -9.27 9.73
C TYR A 207 13.97 -8.12 9.25
N ILE A 208 15.23 -8.41 8.94
CA ILE A 208 16.04 -7.47 8.16
C ILE A 208 15.72 -7.71 6.69
N LYS A 209 15.25 -6.66 6.01
CA LYS A 209 14.84 -6.75 4.62
C LYS A 209 15.99 -6.34 3.70
N ILE A 210 16.39 -7.27 2.83
CA ILE A 210 17.56 -7.17 1.95
C ILE A 210 17.10 -7.36 0.49
N PRO A 211 17.46 -6.46 -0.44
CA PRO A 211 17.10 -6.64 -1.85
C PRO A 211 17.82 -7.83 -2.46
N ALA A 212 17.16 -8.52 -3.39
CA ALA A 212 17.69 -9.65 -4.14
C ALA A 212 18.42 -9.20 -5.40
N THR A 213 19.21 -8.13 -5.33
CA THR A 213 20.08 -7.79 -6.47
C THR A 213 21.21 -8.81 -6.57
N ALA A 214 21.82 -8.95 -7.74
CA ALA A 214 22.96 -9.86 -7.88
C ALA A 214 24.08 -9.62 -6.83
N PRO A 215 24.48 -8.37 -6.52
CA PRO A 215 25.48 -8.09 -5.48
C PRO A 215 25.01 -8.40 -4.05
N CYS A 216 23.71 -8.39 -3.77
CA CYS A 216 23.17 -8.67 -2.43
C CYS A 216 22.84 -10.16 -2.19
N ILE A 217 22.85 -11.03 -3.21
CA ILE A 217 22.66 -12.49 -2.99
C ILE A 217 23.67 -13.06 -1.97
N PRO A 218 24.99 -12.75 -2.04
CA PRO A 218 25.94 -13.23 -1.04
C PRO A 218 25.68 -12.68 0.37
N SER A 219 25.17 -11.44 0.50
CA SER A 219 24.89 -10.86 1.82
C SER A 219 23.72 -11.56 2.51
N ILE A 220 22.73 -12.05 1.76
CA ILE A 220 21.63 -12.87 2.31
C ILE A 220 22.20 -14.14 2.98
N LYS A 221 23.08 -14.87 2.27
CA LYS A 221 23.75 -16.06 2.81
C LYS A 221 24.51 -15.74 4.09
N GLU A 222 25.33 -14.69 4.07
CA GLU A 222 26.14 -14.31 5.23
C GLU A 222 25.25 -13.93 6.42
N VAL A 223 24.24 -13.10 6.23
CA VAL A 223 23.33 -12.66 7.30
C VAL A 223 22.55 -13.84 7.89
N ILE A 224 22.04 -14.76 7.07
CA ILE A 224 21.38 -15.99 7.55
C ILE A 224 22.35 -16.87 8.35
N SER A 225 23.62 -16.98 7.92
CA SER A 225 24.63 -17.75 8.64
C SER A 225 24.94 -17.20 10.04
N LEU A 226 24.68 -15.91 10.27
CA LEU A 226 24.80 -15.27 11.58
C LEU A 226 23.58 -15.52 12.49
N GLY A 227 22.59 -16.30 12.02
CA GLY A 227 21.34 -16.55 12.73
C GLY A 227 20.32 -15.41 12.65
N ILE A 228 20.53 -14.44 11.77
CA ILE A 228 19.64 -13.28 11.60
C ILE A 228 18.55 -13.63 10.60
N SER A 229 17.29 -13.42 10.98
CA SER A 229 16.14 -13.65 10.11
C SER A 229 16.03 -12.56 9.01
N VAL A 230 15.84 -12.98 7.76
CA VAL A 230 15.84 -12.07 6.59
C VAL A 230 14.53 -12.10 5.79
N ASN A 231 14.01 -10.92 5.44
CA ASN A 231 13.00 -10.76 4.38
C ASN A 231 13.71 -10.38 3.07
N VAL A 232 13.81 -11.30 2.12
CA VAL A 232 14.44 -11.00 0.84
C VAL A 232 13.45 -10.31 -0.08
N THR A 233 13.79 -9.15 -0.67
CA THR A 233 12.86 -8.32 -1.47
C THR A 233 13.32 -8.08 -2.90
N LEU A 234 12.47 -7.46 -3.73
CA LEU A 234 12.75 -7.17 -5.15
C LEU A 234 13.02 -8.42 -6.00
N ILE A 235 12.26 -9.50 -5.74
CA ILE A 235 12.35 -10.73 -6.54
C ILE A 235 11.30 -10.64 -7.66
N PHE A 236 11.76 -10.58 -8.92
CA PHE A 236 10.91 -10.41 -10.10
C PHE A 236 10.96 -11.57 -11.10
N SER A 237 11.90 -12.51 -10.93
CA SER A 237 12.13 -13.62 -11.84
C SER A 237 12.31 -14.95 -11.09
N LEU A 238 12.00 -16.06 -11.77
CA LEU A 238 12.23 -17.41 -11.25
C LEU A 238 13.73 -17.69 -11.04
N THR A 239 14.59 -17.23 -11.95
CA THR A 239 16.05 -17.35 -11.83
C THR A 239 16.56 -16.64 -10.58
N ARG A 240 16.08 -15.41 -10.31
CA ARG A 240 16.48 -14.69 -9.10
C ARG A 240 15.94 -15.39 -7.86
N TYR A 241 14.70 -15.87 -7.91
CA TYR A 241 14.12 -16.59 -6.77
C TYR A 241 14.89 -17.87 -6.43
N GLU A 242 15.35 -18.62 -7.44
CA GLU A 242 16.21 -19.79 -7.24
C GLU A 242 17.50 -19.42 -6.48
N ALA A 243 18.18 -18.35 -6.92
CA ALA A 243 19.39 -17.86 -6.26
C ALA A 243 19.14 -17.44 -4.80
N VAL A 244 17.97 -16.87 -4.50
CA VAL A 244 17.55 -16.51 -3.13
C VAL A 244 17.34 -17.74 -2.26
N ILE A 245 16.68 -18.78 -2.77
CA ILE A 245 16.50 -20.04 -2.04
C ILE A 245 17.85 -20.70 -1.77
N ASP A 246 18.72 -20.75 -2.78
CA ASP A 246 20.04 -21.37 -2.63
C ASP A 246 20.89 -20.60 -1.60
N ALA A 247 20.85 -19.26 -1.59
CA ALA A 247 21.51 -18.45 -0.57
C ALA A 247 20.96 -18.69 0.85
N TYR A 248 19.65 -18.90 1.00
CA TYR A 248 19.05 -19.25 2.29
C TYR A 248 19.53 -20.61 2.80
N LEU A 249 19.47 -21.64 1.95
CA LEU A 249 19.92 -22.99 2.30
C LEU A 249 21.42 -22.99 2.65
N ASP A 250 22.24 -22.35 1.83
CA ASP A 250 23.66 -22.18 2.06
C ASP A 250 23.96 -21.47 3.39
N GLY A 251 23.19 -20.43 3.73
CA GLY A 251 23.34 -19.69 4.98
C GLY A 251 23.02 -20.55 6.20
N LEU A 252 21.94 -21.32 6.15
CA LEU A 252 21.59 -22.27 7.21
C LEU A 252 22.68 -23.32 7.41
N GLU A 253 23.22 -23.87 6.31
CA GLU A 253 24.31 -24.85 6.33
C GLU A 253 25.60 -24.27 6.92
N ALA A 254 25.93 -23.02 6.56
CA ALA A 254 27.13 -22.33 7.03
C ALA A 254 27.04 -21.80 8.47
N SER A 255 25.84 -21.73 9.05
CA SER A 255 25.62 -21.07 10.35
C SER A 255 26.37 -21.70 11.53
N GLY A 256 26.69 -22.99 11.45
CA GLY A 256 27.26 -23.75 12.57
C GLY A 256 26.31 -23.93 13.76
N LEU A 257 25.08 -23.43 13.69
CA LEU A 257 24.09 -23.53 14.76
C LEU A 257 23.56 -24.96 14.90
N SER A 258 23.36 -25.40 16.15
CA SER A 258 22.73 -26.68 16.46
C SER A 258 21.20 -26.63 16.38
N ASP A 259 20.62 -25.44 16.59
CA ASP A 259 19.19 -25.16 16.50
C ASP A 259 18.94 -24.03 15.49
N LEU A 260 18.20 -24.35 14.43
CA LEU A 260 17.82 -23.45 13.35
C LEU A 260 16.36 -22.98 13.47
N SER A 261 15.63 -23.36 14.53
CA SER A 261 14.20 -23.07 14.70
C SER A 261 13.86 -21.57 14.73
N ARG A 262 14.84 -20.73 15.07
CA ARG A 262 14.71 -19.27 15.14
C ARG A 262 15.28 -18.53 13.93
N VAL A 263 15.91 -19.23 12.98
CA VAL A 263 16.45 -18.63 11.75
C VAL A 263 15.44 -18.77 10.62
N THR A 264 14.58 -17.78 10.51
CA THR A 264 13.45 -17.77 9.57
C THR A 264 13.70 -16.83 8.40
N SER A 265 12.97 -17.01 7.30
CA SER A 265 13.05 -16.11 6.17
C SER A 265 11.77 -16.10 5.35
N VAL A 266 11.52 -14.98 4.66
CA VAL A 266 10.50 -14.84 3.62
C VAL A 266 11.14 -14.31 2.34
N ALA A 267 10.61 -14.72 1.19
CA ALA A 267 11.03 -14.28 -0.13
C ALA A 267 9.91 -13.46 -0.79
N SER A 268 10.02 -12.14 -0.72
CA SER A 268 9.06 -11.18 -1.28
C SER A 268 9.12 -11.15 -2.81
N PHE A 269 8.29 -11.97 -3.43
CA PHE A 269 8.10 -12.13 -4.87
C PHE A 269 7.05 -11.13 -5.38
N PHE A 270 7.46 -10.23 -6.27
CA PHE A 270 6.63 -9.11 -6.71
C PHE A 270 5.72 -9.53 -7.87
N VAL A 271 4.43 -9.17 -7.79
CA VAL A 271 3.43 -9.60 -8.78
C VAL A 271 2.96 -8.46 -9.69
N SER A 272 2.31 -7.40 -9.18
CA SER A 272 1.65 -6.42 -10.06
C SER A 272 2.59 -5.66 -11.01
N ARG A 273 3.86 -5.50 -10.64
CA ARG A 273 4.88 -4.87 -11.50
C ARG A 273 5.18 -5.69 -12.75
N VAL A 274 5.12 -7.02 -12.65
CA VAL A 274 5.35 -7.93 -13.77
C VAL A 274 4.28 -7.75 -14.84
N ASP A 275 3.00 -7.82 -14.46
CA ASP A 275 1.90 -7.59 -15.41
C ASP A 275 1.93 -6.16 -15.94
N THR A 276 2.27 -5.16 -15.13
CA THR A 276 2.38 -3.77 -15.62
C THR A 276 3.40 -3.61 -16.74
N LEU A 277 4.55 -4.30 -16.67
CA LEU A 277 5.57 -4.25 -17.71
C LEU A 277 5.20 -5.14 -18.91
N ILE A 278 4.78 -6.38 -18.66
CA ILE A 278 4.45 -7.33 -19.73
C ILE A 278 3.22 -6.88 -20.50
N ASP A 279 2.19 -6.34 -19.86
CA ASP A 279 1.00 -5.82 -20.56
C ASP A 279 1.39 -4.71 -21.54
N LYS A 280 2.31 -3.81 -21.19
CA LYS A 280 2.83 -2.79 -22.11
C LYS A 280 3.57 -3.41 -23.30
N MET A 281 4.35 -4.46 -23.07
CA MET A 281 5.05 -5.19 -24.13
C MET A 281 4.07 -5.91 -25.05
N LEU A 282 3.03 -6.54 -24.50
CA LEU A 282 1.96 -7.20 -25.25
C LEU A 282 1.12 -6.21 -26.07
N GLU A 283 0.82 -5.04 -25.50
CA GLU A 283 0.13 -3.95 -26.20
C GLU A 283 0.95 -3.42 -27.38
N LYS A 284 2.28 -3.36 -27.24
CA LYS A 284 3.19 -2.99 -28.32
C LYS A 284 3.24 -4.05 -29.44
N ILE A 285 3.11 -5.34 -29.10
CA ILE A 285 2.99 -6.42 -30.08
C ILE A 285 1.65 -6.32 -30.82
N GLY A 286 0.56 -6.08 -30.09
CA GLY A 286 -0.74 -5.70 -30.64
C GLY A 286 -1.52 -6.80 -31.38
N THR A 287 -1.03 -8.04 -31.42
CA THR A 287 -1.78 -9.16 -31.99
C THR A 287 -2.89 -9.62 -31.04
N PRO A 288 -4.00 -10.20 -31.55
CA PRO A 288 -5.06 -10.73 -30.68
C PRO A 288 -4.55 -11.73 -29.64
N GLU A 289 -3.58 -12.58 -30.02
CA GLU A 289 -2.97 -13.57 -29.13
C GLU A 289 -2.17 -12.91 -28.00
N ALA A 290 -1.45 -11.81 -28.29
CA ALA A 290 -0.71 -11.07 -27.28
C ALA A 290 -1.66 -10.34 -26.32
N LEU A 291 -2.70 -9.68 -26.85
CA LEU A 291 -3.65 -8.92 -26.03
C LEU A 291 -4.50 -9.81 -25.11
N ASP A 292 -4.73 -11.07 -25.47
CA ASP A 292 -5.42 -12.06 -24.64
C ASP A 292 -4.58 -12.53 -23.44
N LEU A 293 -3.25 -12.36 -23.47
CA LEU A 293 -2.36 -12.75 -22.38
C LEU A 293 -2.18 -11.67 -21.31
N ARG A 294 -2.79 -10.50 -21.48
CA ARG A 294 -2.69 -9.40 -20.50
C ARG A 294 -3.26 -9.80 -19.14
N GLY A 295 -2.57 -9.39 -18.06
CA GLY A 295 -2.95 -9.70 -16.68
C GLY A 295 -2.83 -11.18 -16.29
N LYS A 296 -2.19 -12.02 -17.11
CA LYS A 296 -1.97 -13.45 -16.82
C LYS A 296 -0.53 -13.78 -16.41
N ALA A 297 0.42 -12.91 -16.70
CA ALA A 297 1.85 -13.22 -16.61
C ALA A 297 2.33 -13.34 -15.15
N ALA A 298 1.92 -12.42 -14.28
CA ALA A 298 2.33 -12.41 -12.88
C ALA A 298 1.80 -13.61 -12.09
N VAL A 299 0.52 -13.95 -12.28
CA VAL A 299 -0.10 -15.12 -11.61
C VAL A 299 0.51 -16.42 -12.12
N ALA A 300 0.73 -16.55 -13.44
CA ALA A 300 1.42 -17.72 -14.00
C ALA A 300 2.83 -17.86 -13.42
N GLN A 301 3.62 -16.79 -13.40
CA GLN A 301 4.96 -16.81 -12.83
C GLN A 301 4.96 -17.15 -11.32
N ALA A 302 3.98 -16.65 -10.56
CA ALA A 302 3.84 -16.98 -9.13
C ALA A 302 3.55 -18.48 -8.91
N GLY A 303 2.69 -19.10 -9.75
CA GLY A 303 2.46 -20.54 -9.71
C GLY A 303 3.73 -21.36 -9.99
N LEU A 304 4.57 -20.92 -10.94
CA LEU A 304 5.88 -21.54 -11.21
C LEU A 304 6.89 -21.30 -10.08
N ALA A 305 6.87 -20.14 -9.44
CA ALA A 305 7.67 -19.87 -8.26
C ALA A 305 7.29 -20.82 -7.11
N TYR A 306 5.99 -21.05 -6.90
CA TYR A 306 5.51 -22.00 -5.90
C TYR A 306 5.91 -23.45 -6.21
N LYS A 307 5.89 -23.85 -7.49
CA LYS A 307 6.44 -25.15 -7.93
C LYS A 307 7.94 -25.27 -7.62
N LEU A 308 8.72 -24.24 -7.89
CA LEU A 308 10.15 -24.20 -7.57
C LEU A 308 10.40 -24.29 -6.05
N TYR A 309 9.62 -23.56 -5.26
CA TYR A 309 9.62 -23.61 -3.80
C TYR A 309 9.42 -25.04 -3.29
N GLN A 310 8.37 -25.72 -3.75
CA GLN A 310 8.09 -27.11 -3.36
C GLN A 310 9.25 -28.05 -3.71
N LYS A 311 9.87 -27.87 -4.88
CA LYS A 311 11.02 -28.66 -5.32
C LYS A 311 12.25 -28.43 -4.43
N LYS A 312 12.61 -27.18 -4.16
CA LYS A 312 13.86 -26.82 -3.44
C LYS A 312 13.79 -27.11 -1.94
N PHE A 313 12.61 -27.01 -1.32
CA PHE A 313 12.38 -27.38 0.08
C PHE A 313 11.92 -28.84 0.23
N SER A 314 12.60 -29.74 -0.47
CA SER A 314 12.39 -31.19 -0.40
C SER A 314 13.69 -31.97 -0.62
N GLY A 315 13.69 -33.25 -0.31
CA GLY A 315 14.82 -34.15 -0.54
C GLY A 315 15.95 -34.03 0.50
N PRO A 316 17.06 -34.77 0.29
CA PRO A 316 18.05 -35.02 1.35
C PRO A 316 18.71 -33.77 1.93
N ARG A 317 18.98 -32.75 1.09
CA ARG A 317 19.57 -31.47 1.53
C ARG A 317 18.66 -30.77 2.54
N TRP A 318 17.37 -30.64 2.20
CA TRP A 318 16.37 -30.01 3.07
C TRP A 318 16.11 -30.83 4.33
N GLU A 319 15.95 -32.16 4.20
CA GLU A 319 15.71 -33.05 5.34
C GLU A 319 16.84 -33.02 6.38
N ALA A 320 18.09 -32.82 5.96
CA ALA A 320 19.22 -32.65 6.88
C ALA A 320 19.10 -31.37 7.72
N LEU A 321 18.59 -30.28 7.15
CA LEU A 321 18.36 -29.01 7.85
C LEU A 321 17.14 -29.09 8.78
N VAL A 322 16.07 -29.77 8.38
CA VAL A 322 14.89 -30.00 9.22
C VAL A 322 15.25 -30.73 10.52
N LYS A 323 16.21 -31.67 10.49
CA LYS A 323 16.71 -32.35 11.70
C LYS A 323 17.35 -31.40 12.72
N LYS A 324 17.77 -30.21 12.29
CA LYS A 324 18.27 -29.12 13.15
C LYS A 324 17.19 -28.08 13.47
N GLY A 325 15.93 -28.31 13.10
CA GLY A 325 14.81 -27.39 13.35
C GLY A 325 14.59 -26.33 12.28
N ALA A 326 15.24 -26.41 11.10
CA ALA A 326 15.07 -25.40 10.05
C ALA A 326 13.61 -25.29 9.57
N LYS A 327 13.18 -24.06 9.29
CA LYS A 327 11.87 -23.75 8.69
C LYS A 327 12.04 -23.36 7.22
N LYS A 328 11.04 -23.62 6.37
CA LYS A 328 11.13 -23.23 4.96
C LYS A 328 11.15 -21.71 4.84
N GLN A 329 11.92 -21.15 3.90
CA GLN A 329 11.76 -19.74 3.51
C GLN A 329 10.45 -19.59 2.75
N ARG A 330 9.44 -18.99 3.37
CA ARG A 330 8.10 -18.87 2.78
C ARG A 330 8.12 -17.89 1.60
N LEU A 331 7.37 -18.19 0.55
CA LEU A 331 7.04 -17.22 -0.48
C LEU A 331 6.16 -16.13 0.12
N LEU A 332 6.49 -14.87 -0.14
CA LEU A 332 5.70 -13.71 0.23
C LEU A 332 5.28 -12.98 -1.05
N TRP A 333 3.99 -12.93 -1.34
CA TRP A 333 3.45 -12.19 -2.48
C TRP A 333 3.44 -10.70 -2.17
N ALA A 334 4.26 -9.95 -2.89
CA ALA A 334 4.46 -8.51 -2.70
C ALA A 334 3.95 -7.70 -3.89
N SER A 335 3.66 -6.42 -3.67
CA SER A 335 3.07 -5.56 -4.70
C SER A 335 1.73 -6.12 -5.21
N THR A 336 0.83 -6.44 -4.27
CA THR A 336 -0.46 -7.11 -4.52
C THR A 336 -1.60 -6.12 -4.84
N SER A 337 -1.32 -4.81 -4.94
CA SER A 337 -2.29 -3.86 -5.48
C SER A 337 -2.45 -4.01 -6.98
N VAL A 338 -3.69 -4.13 -7.43
CA VAL A 338 -4.05 -4.15 -8.84
C VAL A 338 -3.89 -2.76 -9.44
N LYS A 339 -3.14 -2.67 -10.54
CA LYS A 339 -2.78 -1.40 -11.21
C LYS A 339 -3.71 -1.08 -12.38
N ASN A 340 -4.26 -2.10 -13.02
CA ASN A 340 -5.20 -1.96 -14.13
C ASN A 340 -6.64 -2.05 -13.59
N PRO A 341 -7.47 -0.99 -13.72
CA PRO A 341 -8.85 -1.00 -13.23
C PRO A 341 -9.78 -1.96 -13.98
N ALA A 342 -9.34 -2.52 -15.12
CA ALA A 342 -10.07 -3.56 -15.83
C ALA A 342 -9.96 -4.94 -15.14
N TYR A 343 -8.99 -5.12 -14.26
CA TYR A 343 -8.79 -6.37 -13.53
C TYR A 343 -9.55 -6.35 -12.19
N PRO A 344 -10.02 -7.51 -11.69
CA PRO A 344 -10.54 -7.62 -10.34
C PRO A 344 -9.50 -7.10 -9.35
N ASP A 345 -9.90 -6.27 -8.39
CA ASP A 345 -9.01 -5.67 -7.37
C ASP A 345 -8.43 -6.70 -6.37
N THR A 346 -8.89 -7.94 -6.43
CA THR A 346 -8.38 -9.11 -5.69
C THR A 346 -7.47 -10.03 -6.52
N LEU A 347 -7.15 -9.69 -7.78
CA LEU A 347 -6.37 -10.53 -8.73
C LEU A 347 -5.04 -11.02 -8.18
N TYR A 348 -4.38 -10.25 -7.31
CA TYR A 348 -3.07 -10.60 -6.76
C TYR A 348 -3.12 -11.11 -5.32
N VAL A 349 -4.31 -11.51 -4.85
CA VAL A 349 -4.48 -12.22 -3.58
C VAL A 349 -5.14 -13.57 -3.84
N ALA A 350 -6.36 -13.58 -4.39
CA ALA A 350 -7.19 -14.78 -4.47
C ALA A 350 -6.57 -15.94 -5.31
N PRO A 351 -5.93 -15.69 -6.47
CA PRO A 351 -5.27 -16.74 -7.27
C PRO A 351 -3.93 -17.23 -6.68
N LEU A 352 -3.39 -16.54 -5.67
CA LEU A 352 -2.09 -16.82 -5.09
C LEU A 352 -2.20 -17.53 -3.73
N ILE A 353 -3.40 -17.92 -3.34
CA ILE A 353 -3.67 -18.55 -2.05
C ILE A 353 -3.11 -19.98 -2.06
N GLY A 354 -2.28 -20.29 -1.07
CA GLY A 354 -1.83 -21.65 -0.81
C GLY A 354 -0.97 -21.80 0.44
N PRO A 355 -0.68 -23.04 0.85
CA PRO A 355 -0.06 -23.32 2.13
C PRO A 355 1.41 -22.88 2.17
N ASP A 356 1.88 -22.54 3.38
CA ASP A 356 3.23 -22.07 3.66
C ASP A 356 3.63 -20.78 2.90
N THR A 357 2.65 -19.89 2.65
CA THR A 357 2.90 -18.61 1.96
C THR A 357 2.45 -17.41 2.80
N VAL A 358 2.85 -16.22 2.37
CA VAL A 358 2.48 -14.93 2.95
C VAL A 358 1.93 -14.05 1.85
N SER A 359 0.91 -13.25 2.12
CA SER A 359 0.47 -12.18 1.22
C SER A 359 0.61 -10.85 1.96
N THR A 360 1.50 -9.97 1.51
CA THR A 360 1.59 -8.61 2.06
C THR A 360 0.69 -7.69 1.25
N MET A 361 -0.28 -7.08 1.93
CA MET A 361 -1.37 -6.34 1.31
C MET A 361 -1.34 -4.89 1.79
N PRO A 362 -1.21 -3.91 0.87
CA PRO A 362 -1.46 -2.51 1.21
C PRO A 362 -2.95 -2.28 1.46
N ASP A 363 -3.29 -1.14 2.09
CA ASP A 363 -4.65 -0.78 2.54
C ASP A 363 -5.77 -1.18 1.57
N GLN A 364 -5.63 -0.82 0.29
CA GLN A 364 -6.66 -1.06 -0.71
C GLN A 364 -6.86 -2.55 -1.00
N ALA A 365 -5.78 -3.32 -1.12
CA ALA A 365 -5.85 -4.75 -1.41
C ALA A 365 -6.40 -5.52 -0.20
N LEU A 366 -5.96 -5.14 1.00
CA LEU A 366 -6.45 -5.72 2.26
C LEU A 366 -7.96 -5.48 2.41
N GLN A 367 -8.41 -4.23 2.20
CA GLN A 367 -9.82 -3.87 2.31
C GLN A 367 -10.69 -4.57 1.26
N ALA A 368 -10.25 -4.65 0.01
CA ALA A 368 -10.96 -5.36 -1.05
C ALA A 368 -11.10 -6.85 -0.72
N PHE A 369 -10.02 -7.48 -0.23
CA PHE A 369 -10.05 -8.89 0.14
C PHE A 369 -10.92 -9.18 1.37
N VAL A 370 -10.95 -8.26 2.35
CA VAL A 370 -11.88 -8.36 3.51
C VAL A 370 -13.33 -8.22 3.08
N ASP A 371 -13.62 -7.33 2.13
CA ASP A 371 -14.98 -7.03 1.67
C ASP A 371 -15.57 -8.16 0.81
N HIS A 372 -14.83 -8.64 -0.19
CA HIS A 372 -15.35 -9.57 -1.19
C HIS A 372 -14.31 -10.58 -1.72
N GLY A 373 -13.22 -10.81 -0.98
CA GLY A 373 -12.22 -11.83 -1.32
C GLY A 373 -12.78 -13.25 -1.25
N SER A 374 -12.33 -14.12 -2.16
CA SER A 374 -12.61 -15.55 -2.13
C SER A 374 -11.44 -16.31 -1.53
N VAL A 375 -11.72 -17.18 -0.55
CA VAL A 375 -10.70 -18.01 0.12
C VAL A 375 -10.80 -19.44 -0.42
N ALA A 376 -9.81 -19.83 -1.22
CA ALA A 376 -9.62 -21.19 -1.70
C ALA A 376 -8.16 -21.38 -2.13
N ARG A 377 -7.57 -22.55 -1.90
CA ARG A 377 -6.27 -22.92 -2.48
C ARG A 377 -6.32 -22.91 -4.01
N THR A 378 -5.52 -22.03 -4.60
CA THR A 378 -5.51 -21.75 -6.04
C THR A 378 -4.10 -21.78 -6.64
N ILE A 379 -3.06 -21.48 -5.85
CA ILE A 379 -1.68 -21.29 -6.34
C ILE A 379 -1.13 -22.48 -7.14
N ASP A 380 -1.56 -23.70 -6.80
CA ASP A 380 -1.12 -24.95 -7.43
C ASP A 380 -2.26 -25.73 -8.09
N SER A 381 -3.41 -25.10 -8.29
CA SER A 381 -4.58 -25.73 -8.91
C SER A 381 -4.41 -26.04 -10.40
N ASN A 382 -3.65 -25.21 -11.15
CA ASN A 382 -3.45 -25.41 -12.59
C ASN A 382 -2.03 -25.04 -13.07
N VAL A 383 -1.01 -25.70 -12.50
CA VAL A 383 0.40 -25.47 -12.83
C VAL A 383 0.70 -25.63 -14.34
N SER A 384 0.03 -26.55 -15.02
CA SER A 384 0.20 -26.75 -16.46
C SER A 384 -0.26 -25.55 -17.29
N GLU A 385 -1.31 -24.85 -16.85
CA GLU A 385 -1.77 -23.63 -17.51
C GLU A 385 -0.76 -22.49 -17.28
N ALA A 386 -0.22 -22.37 -16.07
CA ALA A 386 0.84 -21.40 -15.77
C ALA A 386 2.07 -21.62 -16.66
N GLU A 387 2.52 -22.87 -16.86
CA GLU A 387 3.59 -23.21 -17.82
C GLU A 387 3.21 -22.86 -19.26
N GLY A 388 1.96 -23.12 -19.65
CA GLY A 388 1.43 -22.76 -20.96
C GLY A 388 1.49 -21.26 -21.23
N ILE A 389 1.04 -20.44 -20.29
CA ILE A 389 1.08 -18.96 -20.36
C ILE A 389 2.53 -18.48 -20.40
N TYR A 390 3.39 -18.99 -19.52
CA TYR A 390 4.80 -18.59 -19.45
C TYR A 390 5.53 -18.84 -20.78
N ASN A 391 5.33 -20.02 -21.37
CA ASN A 391 5.90 -20.40 -22.66
C ASN A 391 5.24 -19.65 -23.84
N ALA A 392 3.96 -19.31 -23.76
CA ALA A 392 3.27 -18.54 -24.79
C ALA A 392 3.82 -17.11 -24.88
N LEU A 393 4.11 -16.49 -23.73
CA LEU A 393 4.76 -15.18 -23.66
C LEU A 393 6.16 -15.21 -24.31
N GLU A 394 6.96 -16.25 -24.05
CA GLU A 394 8.26 -16.42 -24.73
C GLU A 394 8.13 -16.56 -26.25
N LYS A 395 7.13 -17.33 -26.73
CA LYS A 395 6.86 -17.48 -28.17
C LYS A 395 6.45 -16.17 -28.84
N LEU A 396 5.88 -15.24 -28.10
CA LEU A 396 5.55 -13.88 -28.56
C LEU A 396 6.76 -12.93 -28.48
N GLY A 397 7.93 -13.41 -28.06
CA GLY A 397 9.15 -12.61 -27.96
C GLY A 397 9.33 -11.88 -26.63
N ILE A 398 8.58 -12.24 -25.58
CA ILE A 398 8.84 -11.74 -24.23
C ILE A 398 10.04 -12.48 -23.64
N ASP A 399 11.10 -11.76 -23.34
CA ASP A 399 12.28 -12.27 -22.64
C ASP A 399 12.12 -12.08 -21.12
N TRP A 400 11.92 -13.18 -20.38
CA TRP A 400 11.77 -13.16 -18.93
C TRP A 400 13.03 -12.72 -18.19
N GLY A 401 14.21 -12.94 -18.76
CA GLY A 401 15.48 -12.44 -18.22
C GLY A 401 15.49 -10.92 -18.26
N TYR A 402 15.21 -10.35 -19.43
CA TYR A 402 15.08 -8.91 -19.60
C TYR A 402 14.01 -8.29 -18.69
N VAL A 403 12.83 -8.91 -18.58
CA VAL A 403 11.76 -8.44 -17.67
C VAL A 403 12.23 -8.41 -16.22
N GLY A 404 12.91 -9.47 -15.77
CA GLY A 404 13.47 -9.55 -14.43
C GLY A 404 14.50 -8.46 -14.15
N ASP A 405 15.47 -8.29 -15.06
CA ASP A 405 16.55 -7.31 -14.93
C ASP A 405 16.02 -5.87 -14.95
N GLN A 406 15.09 -5.57 -15.86
CA GLN A 406 14.48 -4.24 -15.95
C GLN A 406 13.73 -3.88 -14.65
N LEU A 407 12.92 -4.80 -14.13
CA LEU A 407 12.16 -4.56 -12.89
C LEU A 407 13.05 -4.47 -11.65
N GLU A 408 14.17 -5.20 -11.62
CA GLU A 408 15.19 -5.11 -10.57
C GLU A 408 15.80 -3.69 -10.56
N VAL A 409 16.28 -3.21 -11.72
CA VAL A 409 16.87 -1.87 -11.87
C VAL A 409 15.87 -0.77 -11.51
N GLU A 410 14.67 -0.81 -12.11
CA GLU A 410 13.61 0.18 -11.84
C GLU A 410 13.19 0.16 -10.36
N GLY A 411 13.13 -1.03 -9.76
CA GLY A 411 12.79 -1.21 -8.36
C GLY A 411 13.80 -0.57 -7.41
N VAL A 412 15.10 -0.84 -7.63
CA VAL A 412 16.19 -0.25 -6.85
C VAL A 412 16.23 1.27 -7.01
N ASP A 413 16.12 1.77 -8.25
CA ASP A 413 16.16 3.20 -8.53
C ASP A 413 14.98 3.94 -7.90
N SER A 414 13.78 3.37 -7.97
CA SER A 414 12.60 3.94 -7.31
C SER A 414 12.81 4.05 -5.80
N PHE A 415 13.41 3.03 -5.17
CA PHE A 415 13.65 3.03 -3.72
C PHE A 415 14.76 4.01 -3.32
N LYS A 416 15.86 4.11 -4.08
CA LYS A 416 16.91 5.12 -3.89
C LYS A 416 16.32 6.53 -3.96
N LYS A 417 15.50 6.82 -4.99
CA LYS A 417 14.82 8.12 -5.15
C LYS A 417 13.88 8.45 -3.99
N SER A 418 13.04 7.50 -3.55
CA SER A 418 12.15 7.72 -2.41
C SER A 418 12.92 7.98 -1.12
N PHE A 419 14.04 7.28 -0.92
CA PHE A 419 14.90 7.48 0.25
C PHE A 419 15.59 8.85 0.23
N ASP A 420 16.16 9.26 -0.91
CA ASP A 420 16.80 10.58 -1.04
C ASP A 420 15.78 11.71 -0.82
N SER A 421 14.60 11.60 -1.43
CA SER A 421 13.51 12.57 -1.26
C SER A 421 13.00 12.65 0.18
N LEU A 422 13.01 11.52 0.92
CA LEU A 422 12.70 11.50 2.35
C LEU A 422 13.73 12.29 3.17
N LEU A 423 15.02 12.05 2.92
CA LEU A 423 16.10 12.76 3.63
C LEU A 423 16.04 14.26 3.34
N ASP A 424 15.76 14.67 2.10
CA ASP A 424 15.57 16.07 1.74
C ASP A 424 14.39 16.69 2.51
N THR A 425 13.25 15.99 2.55
CA THR A 425 12.05 16.44 3.28
C THR A 425 12.34 16.62 4.78
N LEU A 426 13.09 15.68 5.38
CA LEU A 426 13.51 15.78 6.78
C LEU A 426 14.49 16.94 6.98
N GLN A 427 15.40 17.17 6.04
CA GLN A 427 16.34 18.27 6.09
C GLN A 427 15.63 19.64 6.03
N GLU A 428 14.64 19.80 5.15
CA GLU A 428 13.77 20.98 5.09
C GLU A 428 13.01 21.18 6.41
N LYS A 429 12.44 20.10 6.96
CA LYS A 429 11.73 20.13 8.25
C LYS A 429 12.66 20.54 9.40
N ALA A 430 13.86 19.99 9.47
CA ALA A 430 14.87 20.36 10.48
C ALA A 430 15.27 21.83 10.38
N ASN A 431 15.45 22.35 9.16
CA ASN A 431 15.75 23.76 8.92
C ASN A 431 14.62 24.67 9.43
N SER A 432 13.36 24.30 9.17
CA SER A 432 12.19 25.03 9.66
C SER A 432 12.09 25.06 11.19
N LEU A 433 12.50 23.97 11.87
CA LEU A 433 12.52 23.87 13.32
C LEU A 433 13.65 24.70 13.93
N LYS A 434 14.84 24.71 13.32
CA LYS A 434 15.98 25.55 13.75
C LYS A 434 15.69 27.05 13.59
N LEU A 435 14.97 27.45 12.55
CA LEU A 435 14.54 28.85 12.32
C LEU A 435 13.55 29.35 13.39
N ARG A 436 12.69 28.49 13.95
CA ARG A 436 11.76 28.86 15.03
C ARG A 436 12.44 29.06 16.38
N CYS A 437 13.52 28.34 16.67
CA CYS A 437 14.32 28.54 17.89
C CYS A 437 15.19 29.82 17.88
N ARG A 438 15.38 30.47 16.74
CA ARG A 438 16.25 31.65 16.60
C ARG A 438 15.56 33.01 16.71
N ARG A 439 14.28 33.08 17.09
CA ARG A 439 13.65 34.37 17.42
C ARG A 439 13.84 34.68 18.92
N PRO A 440 14.66 35.66 19.32
CA PRO A 440 14.60 36.17 20.68
C PRO A 440 13.26 36.88 20.86
N ILE A 441 12.58 36.60 21.98
CA ILE A 441 11.49 37.43 22.47
C ILE A 441 12.13 38.77 22.84
N ALA A 442 11.98 39.78 21.98
CA ALA A 442 12.25 41.16 22.36
C ALA A 442 11.06 41.63 23.20
N THR A 443 11.16 41.47 24.51
CA THR A 443 10.22 42.06 25.47
C THR A 443 10.48 43.57 25.51
N LEU A 444 9.51 44.33 24.98
CA LEU A 444 9.38 45.77 25.20
C LEU A 444 8.99 46.00 26.66
N THR A 445 9.93 46.45 27.51
CA THR A 445 9.60 47.25 28.71
C THR A 445 10.74 48.22 29.01
N SER A 446 10.40 49.51 28.94
CA SER A 446 11.18 50.65 29.40
C SER A 446 11.05 50.82 30.93
N HIS A 447 12.19 50.83 31.65
CA HIS A 447 12.56 51.82 32.69
C HIS A 447 13.80 51.36 33.51
N HIS A 448 14.71 52.31 33.74
CA HIS A 448 15.97 52.27 34.52
C HIS A 448 15.73 52.46 36.05
N PRO A 449 16.76 52.47 36.92
CA PRO A 449 17.86 51.51 37.16
C PRO A 449 18.03 51.14 38.66
N ASP A 450 18.81 50.09 39.01
CA ASP A 450 19.75 50.15 40.17
C ASP A 450 20.66 48.90 40.30
N VAL A 451 21.97 49.19 40.27
CA VAL A 451 23.13 48.63 41.00
C VAL A 451 23.18 47.14 41.40
N CYS A 452 24.17 46.36 40.87
CA CYS A 452 25.40 45.94 41.60
C CYS A 452 26.36 45.01 40.78
N ILE A 453 27.44 45.60 40.26
CA ILE A 453 28.88 45.21 40.30
C ILE A 453 29.25 43.73 40.65
N LYS A 454 29.93 42.98 39.75
CA LYS A 454 31.41 42.69 39.67
C LYS A 454 31.78 41.44 38.80
N LYS A 455 32.65 41.67 37.78
CA LYS A 455 33.86 40.92 37.33
C LYS A 455 33.77 39.40 36.99
N CYS A 456 34.39 38.81 35.95
CA CYS A 456 35.52 39.07 35.03
C CYS A 456 35.24 38.29 33.71
N ALA A 457 35.36 38.83 32.48
CA ALA A 457 36.54 39.16 31.67
C ALA A 457 37.29 37.96 31.03
N GLY A 458 37.30 37.96 29.69
CA GLY A 458 38.26 37.29 28.78
C GLY A 458 37.60 36.30 27.80
N VAL A 459 37.77 36.30 26.48
CA VAL A 459 38.52 37.12 25.51
C VAL A 459 37.81 36.92 24.16
N ILE A 460 37.62 38.00 23.39
CA ILE A 460 37.27 37.97 21.97
C ILE A 460 38.51 38.43 21.20
N GLU A 461 38.93 37.70 20.17
CA GLU A 461 39.46 38.29 18.93
C GLU A 461 38.81 37.55 17.74
N ARG A 462 37.97 38.19 16.90
CA ARG A 462 38.24 39.17 15.82
C ARG A 462 39.10 38.53 14.70
N ARG A 463 38.69 38.48 13.42
CA ARG A 463 38.13 39.57 12.57
C ARG A 463 37.60 39.07 11.20
N GLN A 464 36.55 39.77 10.72
CA GLN A 464 36.23 40.29 9.36
C GLN A 464 36.28 39.38 8.12
N VAL A 465 35.25 39.20 7.26
CA VAL A 465 34.30 40.09 6.52
C VAL A 465 34.86 40.60 5.16
N ILE A 466 34.00 40.52 4.12
CA ILE A 466 33.94 41.16 2.77
C ILE A 466 34.41 40.26 1.60
N MET A 467 33.55 39.69 0.72
CA MET A 467 32.63 40.19 -0.34
C MET A 467 33.26 40.59 -1.69
N LEU A 468 32.77 39.91 -2.75
CA LEU A 468 32.54 40.30 -4.15
C LEU A 468 33.72 40.65 -5.08
N SER A 469 33.77 40.01 -6.26
CA SER A 469 33.52 40.62 -7.59
C SER A 469 33.72 39.60 -8.74
N VAL A 470 32.73 39.41 -9.62
CA VAL A 470 32.62 39.88 -11.04
C VAL A 470 33.43 39.05 -12.06
N GLY A 471 32.76 38.61 -13.14
CA GLY A 471 33.43 38.51 -14.45
C GLY A 471 33.01 37.36 -15.36
N LEU A 472 32.42 37.73 -16.51
CA LEU A 472 31.92 36.90 -17.60
C LEU A 472 33.00 36.19 -18.47
N LEU A 473 32.53 35.16 -19.20
CA LEU A 473 32.81 34.75 -20.60
C LEU A 473 34.01 33.85 -20.97
N ALA A 474 33.63 32.69 -21.55
CA ALA A 474 34.14 31.98 -22.75
C ALA A 474 34.08 30.46 -22.48
N GLY A 475 33.60 29.55 -23.32
CA GLY A 475 33.40 29.59 -24.77
C GLY A 475 34.04 28.34 -25.39
N ALA A 476 33.20 27.35 -25.73
CA ALA A 476 33.38 26.30 -26.76
C ALA A 476 34.40 25.14 -26.58
N ALA A 477 33.88 23.90 -26.55
CA ALA A 477 34.29 22.81 -27.46
C ALA A 477 33.28 21.62 -27.45
N LEU A 478 32.54 21.49 -28.57
CA LEU A 478 32.15 20.29 -29.35
C LEU A 478 31.80 18.97 -28.59
N GLN A 479 30.55 18.52 -28.62
CA GLN A 479 29.92 17.68 -29.68
C GLN A 479 30.56 16.29 -29.90
N HIS A 480 30.00 15.24 -29.27
CA HIS A 480 29.39 14.08 -29.94
C HIS A 480 28.86 13.05 -28.93
N SER A 481 27.54 12.84 -28.89
CA SER A 481 26.91 11.52 -29.13
C SER A 481 25.42 11.62 -28.84
N SER A 482 24.67 11.48 -29.93
CA SER A 482 23.25 11.21 -29.95
C SER A 482 22.98 9.77 -29.51
N SER A 483 22.02 9.61 -28.61
CA SER A 483 20.97 8.58 -28.58
C SER A 483 20.75 8.07 -27.15
N ASN A 484 19.73 8.64 -26.50
CA ASN A 484 18.90 7.91 -25.55
C ASN A 484 17.60 8.72 -25.39
N LYS A 485 16.75 8.63 -26.42
CA LYS A 485 15.38 9.13 -26.36
C LYS A 485 14.37 8.10 -25.82
N ASP A 486 14.83 6.89 -25.48
CA ASP A 486 13.94 5.82 -25.01
C ASP A 486 14.05 5.51 -23.50
N ALA A 487 14.94 6.20 -22.76
CA ALA A 487 15.03 6.11 -21.29
C ALA A 487 14.06 7.05 -20.54
N ALA A 488 13.42 8.00 -21.24
CA ALA A 488 12.57 9.02 -20.64
C ALA A 488 11.08 8.62 -20.52
N ALA A 489 10.70 7.43 -20.98
CA ALA A 489 9.30 6.97 -20.97
C ALA A 489 8.97 6.00 -19.81
N MET A 490 9.95 5.54 -19.02
CA MET A 490 9.73 4.63 -17.88
C MET A 490 9.98 5.27 -16.50
N ALA A 491 10.45 6.52 -16.45
CA ALA A 491 10.66 7.28 -15.22
C ALA A 491 9.43 8.12 -14.79
N ALA A 492 8.21 7.62 -15.03
CA ALA A 492 6.96 8.32 -14.76
C ALA A 492 6.16 7.65 -13.62
N GLU A 493 6.79 7.48 -12.46
CA GLU A 493 6.08 7.48 -11.17
C GLU A 493 6.83 8.44 -10.24
N PHE A 494 6.09 9.42 -9.72
CA PHE A 494 6.55 10.61 -8.97
C PHE A 494 7.17 11.73 -9.80
N THR A 495 6.33 12.37 -10.63
CA THR A 495 6.55 13.79 -10.92
C THR A 495 6.37 14.57 -9.62
N ASP A 496 7.40 15.32 -9.21
CA ASP A 496 7.24 16.46 -8.30
C ASP A 496 6.02 17.26 -8.78
N MET A 497 5.03 17.41 -7.91
CA MET A 497 3.83 18.19 -8.18
C MET A 497 3.98 19.53 -7.45
N PRO A 498 4.64 20.54 -8.05
CA PRO A 498 4.79 21.86 -7.46
C PRO A 498 3.45 22.52 -7.08
N ALA A 499 2.34 22.01 -7.61
CA ALA A 499 0.97 22.39 -7.24
C ALA A 499 0.53 22.00 -5.80
N LEU A 500 1.30 21.16 -5.10
CA LEU A 500 0.96 20.62 -3.77
C LEU A 500 1.83 21.17 -2.63
N ARG A 501 2.91 21.90 -2.90
CA ARG A 501 3.72 22.56 -1.85
C ARG A 501 2.89 23.59 -1.10
N GLY A 502 2.79 23.45 0.22
CA GLY A 502 2.13 24.42 1.11
C GLY A 502 0.61 24.27 1.26
N LYS A 503 0.02 23.14 0.86
CA LYS A 503 -1.44 22.90 1.02
C LYS A 503 -1.76 22.12 2.30
N ASP A 504 -2.72 22.67 3.05
CA ASP A 504 -2.98 22.42 4.48
C ASP A 504 -3.83 21.16 4.78
N TYR A 505 -3.54 20.04 4.11
CA TYR A 505 -4.30 18.79 4.25
C TYR A 505 -4.34 18.27 5.70
N GLY A 506 -5.54 17.94 6.19
CA GLY A 506 -5.76 17.37 7.53
C GLY A 506 -6.03 18.37 8.67
N LYS A 507 -6.19 19.66 8.38
CA LYS A 507 -6.59 20.67 9.38
C LYS A 507 -8.11 20.87 9.45
N THR A 508 -8.57 21.34 10.60
CA THR A 508 -9.97 21.66 10.91
C THR A 508 -10.61 22.70 9.98
N LYS A 509 -9.84 23.46 9.18
CA LYS A 509 -10.33 24.33 8.10
C LYS A 509 -9.29 24.36 6.98
N MET A 510 -9.59 23.77 5.83
CA MET A 510 -8.76 23.84 4.62
C MET A 510 -8.96 25.21 3.96
N ARG A 511 -8.02 26.14 4.18
CA ARG A 511 -7.96 27.41 3.45
C ARG A 511 -6.81 27.37 2.47
N TYR A 512 -7.07 27.73 1.22
CA TYR A 512 -6.04 27.90 0.21
C TYR A 512 -5.69 29.39 0.14
N PRO A 513 -4.49 29.82 0.57
CA PRO A 513 -4.13 31.24 0.65
C PRO A 513 -4.20 31.98 -0.71
N ASP A 514 -4.15 31.24 -1.81
CA ASP A 514 -4.22 31.72 -3.18
C ASP A 514 -5.65 31.67 -3.79
N TYR A 515 -6.68 31.40 -2.99
CA TYR A 515 -8.08 31.33 -3.40
C TYR A 515 -8.89 32.46 -2.75
N THR A 516 -9.90 32.94 -3.47
CA THR A 516 -10.91 33.87 -2.98
C THR A 516 -12.01 33.07 -2.26
N GLU A 517 -12.35 33.44 -1.02
CA GLU A 517 -13.48 32.89 -0.25
C GLU A 517 -14.69 33.84 -0.39
N THR A 518 -15.84 33.36 -0.87
CA THR A 518 -17.09 34.13 -0.94
C THR A 518 -17.80 34.19 0.42
N GLU A 519 -18.86 34.98 0.54
CA GLU A 519 -19.68 35.04 1.76
C GLU A 519 -20.34 33.70 2.13
N SER A 520 -20.61 32.84 1.14
CA SER A 520 -21.14 31.49 1.36
C SER A 520 -20.07 30.51 1.88
N GLY A 521 -18.79 30.88 1.81
CA GLY A 521 -17.65 30.03 2.15
C GLY A 521 -17.09 29.23 0.95
N LEU A 522 -17.60 29.45 -0.26
CA LEU A 522 -17.02 28.88 -1.49
C LEU A 522 -15.61 29.46 -1.71
N GLN A 523 -14.61 28.58 -1.86
CA GLN A 523 -13.26 28.97 -2.23
C GLN A 523 -13.03 28.72 -3.71
N TYR A 524 -12.59 29.74 -4.46
CA TYR A 524 -12.27 29.60 -5.88
C TYR A 524 -11.00 30.33 -6.30
N LYS A 525 -10.43 29.92 -7.43
CA LYS A 525 -9.32 30.58 -8.11
C LYS A 525 -9.58 30.62 -9.60
N ASP A 526 -9.53 31.81 -10.19
CA ASP A 526 -9.58 31.96 -11.64
C ASP A 526 -8.24 31.52 -12.24
N LEU A 527 -8.25 30.38 -12.94
CA LEU A 527 -7.09 29.90 -13.69
C LEU A 527 -6.93 30.67 -15.00
N ARG A 528 -8.06 31.10 -15.58
CA ARG A 528 -8.13 31.98 -16.74
C ARG A 528 -9.34 32.89 -16.60
N ALA A 529 -9.15 34.20 -16.65
CA ALA A 529 -10.27 35.14 -16.72
C ALA A 529 -10.95 35.04 -18.09
N GLY A 530 -12.28 35.04 -18.10
CA GLY A 530 -13.07 35.14 -19.32
C GLY A 530 -13.29 36.60 -19.74
N ASN A 531 -13.81 36.79 -20.94
CA ASN A 531 -14.19 38.09 -21.48
C ASN A 531 -15.65 38.05 -21.91
N GLY A 532 -16.42 39.08 -21.55
CA GLY A 532 -17.84 39.19 -21.90
C GLY A 532 -18.72 39.47 -20.69
N PRO A 533 -20.03 39.66 -20.91
CA PRO A 533 -20.98 39.91 -19.84
C PRO A 533 -21.08 38.70 -18.91
N LEU A 534 -21.24 38.98 -17.61
CA LEU A 534 -21.57 37.95 -16.63
C LEU A 534 -22.97 37.38 -16.93
N PRO A 535 -23.16 36.06 -16.77
CA PRO A 535 -24.47 35.44 -16.87
C PRO A 535 -25.49 36.06 -15.91
N LYS A 536 -26.73 36.23 -16.35
CA LYS A 536 -27.85 36.70 -15.54
C LYS A 536 -28.77 35.56 -15.15
N MET A 537 -29.50 35.75 -14.04
CA MET A 537 -30.54 34.82 -13.61
C MET A 537 -31.55 34.56 -14.74
N GLY A 538 -31.85 33.29 -15.01
CA GLY A 538 -32.73 32.87 -16.09
C GLY A 538 -32.05 32.63 -17.45
N GLU A 539 -30.77 32.99 -17.64
CA GLU A 539 -30.01 32.64 -18.84
C GLU A 539 -29.51 31.19 -18.79
N THR A 540 -29.28 30.60 -19.96
CA THR A 540 -28.72 29.25 -20.07
C THR A 540 -27.21 29.33 -20.26
N VAL A 541 -26.46 28.68 -19.38
CA VAL A 541 -25.00 28.61 -19.47
C VAL A 541 -24.58 27.27 -20.05
N VAL A 542 -23.52 27.30 -20.87
CA VAL A 542 -22.89 26.10 -21.42
C VAL A 542 -21.49 26.00 -20.85
N VAL A 543 -21.20 24.90 -20.16
CA VAL A 543 -19.95 24.69 -19.45
C VAL A 543 -19.32 23.35 -19.83
N ASP A 544 -18.00 23.30 -19.78
CA ASP A 544 -17.23 22.06 -19.72
C ASP A 544 -16.57 21.99 -18.34
N TRP A 545 -16.42 20.80 -17.77
CA TRP A 545 -15.93 20.68 -16.39
C TRP A 545 -15.12 19.42 -16.12
N ASP A 546 -14.12 19.56 -15.26
CA ASP A 546 -13.40 18.44 -14.63
C ASP A 546 -13.85 18.32 -13.17
N GLY A 547 -13.91 17.10 -12.64
CA GLY A 547 -14.23 16.82 -11.24
C GLY A 547 -13.18 15.95 -10.57
N TYR A 548 -12.73 16.33 -9.37
CA TYR A 548 -11.71 15.63 -8.59
C TYR A 548 -12.15 15.40 -7.15
N THR A 549 -11.84 14.21 -6.63
CA THR A 549 -12.06 13.83 -5.23
C THR A 549 -10.80 14.08 -4.40
N ILE A 550 -10.66 15.29 -3.86
CA ILE A 550 -9.42 15.70 -3.17
C ILE A 550 -9.15 14.86 -1.92
N GLY A 551 -10.17 14.63 -1.10
CA GLY A 551 -10.05 13.77 0.08
C GLY A 551 -9.91 12.27 -0.23
N TYR A 552 -10.00 11.88 -1.50
CA TYR A 552 -9.75 10.53 -2.00
C TYR A 552 -8.64 10.55 -3.06
N TYR A 553 -7.46 11.04 -2.64
CA TYR A 553 -6.23 11.05 -3.44
C TYR A 553 -6.29 11.84 -4.76
N GLY A 554 -7.20 12.82 -4.87
CA GLY A 554 -7.35 13.65 -6.07
C GLY A 554 -7.84 12.88 -7.30
N ARG A 555 -8.53 11.73 -7.12
CA ARG A 555 -9.00 10.94 -8.27
C ARG A 555 -10.00 11.75 -9.09
N ILE A 556 -9.78 11.72 -10.41
CA ILE A 556 -10.68 12.30 -11.41
C ILE A 556 -11.96 11.48 -11.46
N PHE A 557 -13.10 12.14 -11.27
CA PHE A 557 -14.41 11.54 -11.47
C PHE A 557 -15.13 12.08 -12.71
N GLU A 558 -14.70 13.20 -13.27
CA GLU A 558 -15.12 13.68 -14.59
C GLU A 558 -13.96 14.38 -15.28
N ALA A 559 -13.88 14.24 -16.60
CA ALA A 559 -12.87 14.90 -17.42
C ALA A 559 -13.51 15.66 -18.59
N ARG A 560 -12.96 16.85 -18.85
CA ARG A 560 -13.31 17.73 -19.96
C ARG A 560 -13.15 17.05 -21.31
N ASN A 561 -13.93 17.52 -22.27
CA ASN A 561 -13.88 17.05 -23.65
C ASN A 561 -12.73 17.72 -24.42
N LYS A 562 -11.48 17.29 -24.17
CA LYS A 562 -10.31 17.69 -24.98
C LYS A 562 -9.60 16.45 -25.53
N THR A 563 -9.26 16.48 -26.81
CA THR A 563 -8.44 15.48 -27.50
C THR A 563 -7.10 15.30 -26.79
N LYS A 564 -6.98 14.23 -25.99
CA LYS A 564 -5.70 13.71 -25.52
C LYS A 564 -5.17 12.77 -26.60
N GLY A 565 -3.97 13.04 -27.13
CA GLY A 565 -3.36 12.34 -28.25
C GLY A 565 -3.32 10.81 -28.10
N GLY A 566 -4.37 10.17 -28.63
CA GLY A 566 -4.53 8.74 -28.84
C GLY A 566 -5.64 8.55 -29.87
N SER A 567 -5.46 7.60 -30.78
CA SER A 567 -6.28 7.39 -31.98
C SER A 567 -7.70 6.97 -31.66
N PHE A 568 -8.60 7.93 -31.44
CA PHE A 568 -10.04 7.72 -31.45
C PHE A 568 -10.71 8.96 -32.06
N GLU A 569 -11.09 8.85 -33.33
CA GLU A 569 -12.25 9.58 -33.85
C GLU A 569 -13.49 8.96 -33.19
N GLY A 570 -14.25 9.76 -32.46
CA GLY A 570 -15.50 9.37 -31.80
C GLY A 570 -16.25 10.64 -31.38
N ASP A 571 -17.53 10.69 -31.71
CA ASP A 571 -18.36 11.89 -31.84
C ASP A 571 -18.44 12.83 -30.62
N ASP A 572 -18.74 14.11 -30.90
CA ASP A 572 -18.91 15.22 -29.96
C ASP A 572 -19.62 14.83 -28.65
N LYS A 573 -18.90 14.87 -27.52
CA LYS A 573 -19.52 14.86 -26.19
C LYS A 573 -20.32 16.15 -26.00
N ASP A 574 -21.62 16.03 -25.70
CA ASP A 574 -22.47 17.18 -25.39
C ASP A 574 -21.95 17.96 -24.17
N PHE A 575 -21.63 19.25 -24.34
CA PHE A 575 -21.30 20.14 -23.24
C PHE A 575 -22.44 20.24 -22.23
N PHE A 576 -22.12 20.40 -20.95
CA PHE A 576 -23.11 20.47 -19.89
C PHE A 576 -23.83 21.83 -19.92
N LYS A 577 -25.17 21.82 -19.96
CA LYS A 577 -26.00 23.02 -20.07
C LYS A 577 -26.98 23.06 -18.91
N PHE A 578 -27.13 24.22 -18.28
CA PHE A 578 -28.14 24.44 -17.26
C PHE A 578 -28.60 25.89 -17.23
N ARG A 579 -29.80 26.14 -16.70
CA ARG A 579 -30.36 27.49 -16.56
C ARG A 579 -30.02 28.05 -15.19
N LEU A 580 -29.45 29.26 -15.13
CA LEU A 580 -29.12 29.88 -13.84
C LEU A 580 -30.37 30.18 -13.02
N GLY A 581 -30.37 29.75 -11.76
CA GLY A 581 -31.48 29.88 -10.83
C GLY A 581 -32.50 28.74 -10.91
N SER A 582 -32.26 27.73 -11.75
CA SER A 582 -33.15 26.57 -11.90
C SER A 582 -32.90 25.47 -10.85
N ARG A 583 -31.83 25.59 -10.05
CA ARG A 583 -31.40 24.57 -9.06
C ARG A 583 -31.10 23.19 -9.66
N GLN A 584 -30.75 23.13 -10.95
CA GLN A 584 -30.35 21.90 -11.63
C GLN A 584 -28.98 21.38 -11.18
N VAL A 585 -28.15 22.27 -10.61
CA VAL A 585 -26.80 21.95 -10.10
C VAL A 585 -26.68 22.32 -8.63
N ILE A 586 -25.64 21.80 -7.96
CA ILE A 586 -25.35 22.13 -6.57
C ILE A 586 -25.15 23.65 -6.41
N PRO A 587 -25.59 24.27 -5.30
CA PRO A 587 -25.59 25.72 -5.15
C PRO A 587 -24.22 26.35 -5.37
N ALA A 588 -23.15 25.67 -4.95
CA ALA A 588 -21.81 26.19 -5.10
C ALA A 588 -21.30 26.14 -6.56
N PHE A 589 -21.77 25.20 -7.38
CA PHE A 589 -21.46 25.16 -8.82
C PHE A 589 -22.21 26.28 -9.56
N GLU A 590 -23.46 26.54 -9.19
CA GLU A 590 -24.24 27.67 -9.72
C GLU A 590 -23.62 29.02 -9.34
N GLU A 591 -23.27 29.19 -8.05
CA GLU A 591 -22.59 30.38 -7.54
C GLU A 591 -21.26 30.62 -8.28
N ALA A 592 -20.44 29.57 -8.45
CA ALA A 592 -19.18 29.66 -9.17
C ALA A 592 -19.36 30.21 -10.59
N VAL A 593 -20.31 29.66 -11.36
CA VAL A 593 -20.57 30.04 -12.75
C VAL A 593 -21.19 31.42 -12.86
N SER A 594 -22.04 31.84 -11.91
CA SER A 594 -22.68 33.16 -11.93
C SER A 594 -21.67 34.32 -11.92
N GLY A 595 -20.50 34.11 -11.32
CA GLY A 595 -19.41 35.09 -11.27
C GLY A 595 -18.34 34.90 -12.35
N MET A 596 -18.56 34.08 -13.37
CA MET A 596 -17.62 33.83 -14.47
C MET A 596 -18.04 34.55 -15.75
N ALA A 597 -17.07 34.97 -16.56
CA ALA A 597 -17.31 35.44 -17.92
C ALA A 597 -16.99 34.34 -18.95
N PRO A 598 -17.59 34.37 -20.16
CA PRO A 598 -17.29 33.42 -21.23
C PRO A 598 -15.80 33.31 -21.55
N GLY A 599 -15.32 32.09 -21.81
CA GLY A 599 -13.91 31.76 -21.98
C GLY A 599 -13.12 31.58 -20.68
N GLY A 600 -13.71 31.91 -19.53
CA GLY A 600 -13.08 31.78 -18.22
C GLY A 600 -12.96 30.33 -17.76
N ILE A 601 -11.87 30.01 -17.05
CA ILE A 601 -11.67 28.75 -16.34
C ILE A 601 -11.51 29.06 -14.85
N ARG A 602 -12.40 28.51 -14.04
CA ARG A 602 -12.42 28.70 -12.59
C ARG A 602 -12.28 27.36 -11.88
N ARG A 603 -11.35 27.30 -10.94
CA ARG A 603 -11.16 26.16 -10.03
C ARG A 603 -11.90 26.45 -8.74
N CYS A 604 -12.78 25.56 -8.33
CA CYS A 604 -13.57 25.69 -7.11
C CYS A 604 -13.32 24.51 -6.18
N CYS A 605 -13.18 24.81 -4.89
CA CYS A 605 -13.05 23.82 -3.81
C CYS A 605 -14.32 23.79 -2.98
N PHE A 606 -14.86 22.59 -2.79
CA PHE A 606 -16.09 22.33 -2.05
C PHE A 606 -15.77 21.39 -0.91
N CYS A 607 -16.18 21.69 0.32
CA CYS A 607 -15.96 20.83 1.48
C CYS A 607 -17.33 20.49 2.09
N PHE A 608 -17.55 19.25 2.55
CA PHE A 608 -18.87 18.82 3.05
C PHE A 608 -18.83 18.30 4.50
N SER A 609 -19.74 18.77 5.37
CA SER A 609 -19.96 18.25 6.72
C SER A 609 -21.29 17.51 6.80
N GLN A 610 -21.31 16.35 7.47
CA GLN A 610 -22.59 15.81 7.97
C GLN A 610 -23.02 16.57 9.22
N GLY A 611 -24.27 17.02 9.25
CA GLY A 611 -24.97 17.41 10.46
C GLY A 611 -25.56 16.18 11.14
N TYR A 612 -24.77 15.46 11.94
CA TYR A 612 -25.31 14.53 12.95
C TYR A 612 -24.60 14.71 14.28
N SER A 613 -25.36 15.25 15.24
CA SER A 613 -25.03 15.30 16.67
C SER A 613 -25.32 13.94 17.28
N LEU A 614 -24.34 13.02 17.33
CA LEU A 614 -24.42 11.79 18.13
C LEU A 614 -23.02 11.21 18.40
N CYS A 615 -22.23 11.89 19.22
CA CYS A 615 -21.13 11.29 19.97
C CYS A 615 -21.23 11.79 21.43
N TYR A 616 -21.90 11.01 22.26
CA TYR A 616 -21.86 11.14 23.71
C TYR A 616 -20.58 10.43 24.20
N TYR A 617 -19.81 11.12 25.06
CA TYR A 617 -18.51 10.77 25.67
C TYR A 617 -17.21 11.16 24.93
N ALA A 618 -16.83 12.43 25.18
CA ALA A 618 -15.50 13.00 25.51
C ALA A 618 -14.29 12.69 24.58
N SER A 619 -13.54 13.64 24.02
CA SER A 619 -13.34 15.07 24.33
C SER A 619 -12.73 15.83 23.13
N GLN A 620 -13.37 16.96 22.79
CA GLN A 620 -12.91 18.12 22.00
C GLN A 620 -11.93 17.93 20.81
N ARG A 621 -12.48 17.87 19.57
CA ARG A 621 -12.06 18.66 18.38
C ARG A 621 -12.97 18.42 17.16
N CYS A 622 -14.29 18.59 17.28
CA CYS A 622 -15.07 18.98 16.11
C CYS A 622 -14.79 20.46 15.82
N ARG A 623 -14.43 20.85 14.59
CA ARG A 623 -14.76 22.17 14.01
C ARG A 623 -14.24 22.42 12.57
N ILE A 624 -15.21 22.38 11.64
CA ILE A 624 -15.51 23.35 10.55
C ILE A 624 -15.04 23.04 9.11
N ILE A 625 -15.96 22.38 8.40
CA ILE A 625 -16.03 22.21 6.96
C ILE A 625 -17.14 23.13 6.40
N VAL A 626 -16.99 23.63 5.16
CA VAL A 626 -17.92 24.48 4.38
C VAL A 626 -19.40 24.07 4.54
N PRO A 627 -20.38 25.01 4.44
CA PRO A 627 -21.78 24.74 4.77
C PRO A 627 -22.36 23.58 3.92
N PRO A 628 -23.00 22.54 4.51
CA PRO A 628 -23.55 21.38 3.79
C PRO A 628 -24.53 21.76 2.67
N GLU A 629 -25.14 22.93 2.78
CA GLU A 629 -26.10 23.52 1.86
C GLU A 629 -25.48 23.82 0.49
N LEU A 630 -24.15 23.87 0.40
CA LEU A 630 -23.41 24.12 -0.84
C LEU A 630 -23.08 22.87 -1.66
N GLY A 631 -23.25 21.66 -1.08
CA GLY A 631 -22.90 20.38 -1.70
C GLY A 631 -24.08 19.64 -2.33
N TYR A 632 -23.88 18.33 -2.59
CA TYR A 632 -24.96 17.47 -3.08
C TYR A 632 -26.00 17.21 -1.98
N PRO A 633 -27.31 17.43 -2.27
CA PRO A 633 -28.38 17.13 -1.32
C PRO A 633 -28.31 15.67 -0.85
N GLU A 634 -28.34 15.45 0.46
CA GLU A 634 -28.33 14.13 1.09
C GLU A 634 -27.16 13.21 0.69
N ASN A 635 -26.05 13.78 0.20
CA ASN A 635 -24.93 13.01 -0.35
C ASN A 635 -25.31 12.15 -1.58
N ASP A 636 -26.30 12.59 -2.36
CA ASP A 636 -26.75 11.88 -3.55
C ASP A 636 -26.60 12.73 -4.80
N TYR A 637 -25.64 12.37 -5.66
CA TYR A 637 -25.43 13.03 -6.95
C TYR A 637 -26.61 12.84 -7.92
N ASN A 638 -27.56 11.95 -7.62
CA ASN A 638 -28.79 11.81 -8.39
C ASN A 638 -29.84 12.89 -8.07
N LYS A 639 -29.62 13.74 -7.05
CA LYS A 639 -30.55 14.82 -6.68
C LYS A 639 -30.21 16.17 -7.30
N SER A 640 -28.95 16.39 -7.64
CA SER A 640 -28.48 17.64 -8.26
C SER A 640 -27.25 17.38 -9.13
N GLY A 641 -27.03 18.20 -10.16
CA GLY A 641 -25.85 18.12 -11.02
C GLY A 641 -24.64 18.91 -10.48
N PRO A 642 -23.51 18.88 -11.18
CA PRO A 642 -23.27 18.12 -12.41
C PRO A 642 -22.95 16.65 -12.13
N ARG A 643 -23.35 15.72 -13.02
CA ARG A 643 -23.18 14.27 -12.79
C ARG A 643 -22.05 13.69 -13.63
N PRO A 644 -21.26 12.74 -13.09
CA PRO A 644 -20.26 12.05 -13.88
C PRO A 644 -20.90 11.25 -15.03
N THR A 645 -20.32 11.39 -16.21
CA THR A 645 -20.75 10.74 -17.45
C THR A 645 -20.32 9.28 -17.53
N THR A 646 -19.26 8.91 -16.79
CA THR A 646 -18.73 7.54 -16.76
C THR A 646 -19.18 6.79 -15.50
N PHE A 647 -19.36 5.47 -15.62
CA PHE A 647 -19.67 4.62 -14.48
C PHE A 647 -18.56 4.63 -13.41
N SER A 648 -17.29 4.71 -13.84
CA SER A 648 -16.14 4.87 -12.95
C SER A 648 -16.19 6.20 -12.18
N GLY A 649 -16.53 7.29 -12.87
CA GLY A 649 -16.74 8.61 -12.27
C GLY A 649 -17.87 8.62 -11.26
N GLN A 650 -19.00 7.98 -11.58
CA GLN A 650 -20.14 7.83 -10.68
C GLN A 650 -19.74 7.10 -9.40
N ARG A 651 -19.05 5.95 -9.50
CA ARG A 651 -18.54 5.22 -8.34
C ARG A 651 -17.56 6.04 -7.49
N ALA A 652 -16.65 6.79 -8.14
CA ALA A 652 -15.66 7.61 -7.44
C ALA A 652 -16.33 8.73 -6.63
N LEU A 653 -17.31 9.42 -7.23
CA LEU A 653 -18.09 10.44 -6.53
C LEU A 653 -18.97 9.84 -5.42
N ASP A 654 -19.65 8.73 -5.70
CA ASP A 654 -20.51 8.03 -4.75
C ASP A 654 -19.74 7.58 -3.50
N PHE A 655 -18.53 7.05 -3.70
CA PHE A 655 -17.65 6.65 -2.60
C PHE A 655 -17.39 7.82 -1.64
N VAL A 656 -17.01 8.99 -2.16
CA VAL A 656 -16.73 10.15 -1.28
C VAL A 656 -18.00 10.65 -0.60
N LEU A 657 -19.11 10.72 -1.32
CA LEU A 657 -20.36 11.22 -0.78
C LEU A 657 -20.90 10.29 0.32
N ARG A 658 -20.93 8.97 0.10
CA ARG A 658 -21.54 7.99 1.01
C ARG A 658 -20.62 7.48 2.11
N ASN A 659 -19.29 7.53 1.95
CA ASN A 659 -18.36 7.00 2.94
C ASN A 659 -18.40 7.82 4.24
N GLN A 660 -18.76 7.16 5.35
CA GLN A 660 -18.90 7.79 6.67
C GLN A 660 -17.56 7.93 7.41
N GLY A 661 -16.55 7.10 7.08
CA GLY A 661 -15.23 7.11 7.70
C GLY A 661 -14.22 8.05 7.02
N LEU A 662 -14.57 8.64 5.88
CA LEU A 662 -13.69 9.54 5.15
C LEU A 662 -13.67 10.93 5.82
N ILE A 663 -12.52 11.29 6.39
CA ILE A 663 -12.31 12.52 7.16
C ILE A 663 -12.37 13.77 6.26
N ASP A 664 -11.93 13.65 5.00
CA ASP A 664 -11.94 14.73 4.02
C ASP A 664 -12.87 14.39 2.86
N LYS A 665 -13.98 15.12 2.71
CA LYS A 665 -14.92 14.98 1.59
C LYS A 665 -14.77 16.09 0.57
N THR A 666 -13.61 16.74 0.53
CA THR A 666 -13.38 17.87 -0.37
C THR A 666 -13.46 17.42 -1.82
N LEU A 667 -14.30 18.09 -2.60
CA LEU A 667 -14.36 17.98 -4.04
C LEU A 667 -13.72 19.22 -4.66
N LEU A 668 -13.12 19.05 -5.83
CA LEU A 668 -12.59 20.13 -6.62
C LEU A 668 -13.16 20.06 -8.02
N PHE A 669 -13.59 21.19 -8.55
CA PHE A 669 -14.11 21.28 -9.92
C PHE A 669 -13.34 22.34 -10.67
N ASP A 670 -12.91 22.01 -11.89
CA ASP A 670 -12.44 23.01 -12.85
C ASP A 670 -13.55 23.24 -13.85
N ILE A 671 -14.11 24.45 -13.87
CA ILE A 671 -15.25 24.82 -14.69
C ILE A 671 -14.77 25.77 -15.79
N GLU A 672 -15.07 25.44 -17.04
CA GLU A 672 -14.83 26.30 -18.21
C GLU A 672 -16.19 26.81 -18.71
N LEU A 673 -16.45 28.11 -18.59
CA LEU A 673 -17.67 28.73 -19.11
C LEU A 673 -17.49 28.99 -20.60
N LEU A 674 -18.15 28.22 -21.45
CA LEU A 674 -17.96 28.30 -22.91
C LEU A 674 -18.78 29.43 -23.53
N LYS A 675 -20.07 29.50 -23.16
CA LYS A 675 -20.97 30.55 -23.66
C LYS A 675 -22.17 30.74 -22.74
N VAL A 676 -22.77 31.92 -22.85
CA VAL A 676 -24.06 32.26 -22.25
C VAL A 676 -25.06 32.41 -23.38
N ILE A 677 -26.18 31.72 -23.27
CA ILE A 677 -27.30 31.78 -24.21
C ILE A 677 -28.39 32.63 -23.54
N PRO A 678 -28.77 33.77 -24.13
CA PRO A 678 -29.88 34.59 -23.64
C PRO A 678 -31.13 33.72 -23.48
N GLY A 679 -31.79 33.86 -22.34
CA GLY A 679 -32.96 33.07 -21.94
C GLY A 679 -34.27 33.54 -22.55
#